data_AF-R0I6L8-F1
#
_entry.id   AF-R0I6L8-F1
#
_cell.length_a   1.000
_cell.length_b   1.000
_cell.length_c   1.000
_cell.angle_alpha   90.00
_cell.angle_beta   90.00
_cell.angle_gamma   90.00
#
_symmetry.space_group_name_H-M   'P 1'
#
loop_
_entity.id
_entity.type
_entity.pdbx_description
1 polymer ?
#
loop_
_entity_poly.entity_id
_entity_poly.type
_entity_poly.pdbx_seq_one_letter_code
_entity_poly.pdbx_strand_id
1 'polypeptide(L)'
;MDLGDAESSPWGDVPSQSSPGLGASKQLGHDEGRETDSPAPAATLAADAAAPSASSAPRSPAGRGPRRRPHGVQSTKLEAVEDPLGPLGASTPDSGPEPAVAAPPAPPQKEAAARTSRAPGAASTPSLRGMMDSVDLDDNDDDQLRSSQGARIPPPVQAPSHPAPQRQTQPSVSVEQAAKPSFSISVGDPHKVGDLTSSHTEYSVTTKTTSKGYRNPEFTVSRRYRDFLWLYNQLHNNNPGVIIPPPPEKQAVGRFDADFVESRRAALERMLNKSAAHPVLQHDGDLKLFLESEAFNMDIKNKERKDPGLGENKGMFGSMLGSSSGKFVEHDDWFHDRRIYLDALEAQLKALLKATDTVVSQRKGLAEACGDFSASLHSLSAVELSPALSGPLDSLSDIQIRIRELYERQAQQDVLTMGIVIDEYIRLIGSVKTAFQQRQKAYHSWHSAEQELQKRKATQDKLLRQGRSQQDRLNQLSADVADAERKVHQARLLFDDMGRLMRSELERFEREKVEDFKSGVETFLESAVEAQKELIEIWETFLMQLDTDEGEMFAPPAGIVVSSNDQTSNNTSAAHQESEGYYIATSTFEWFPGVQIHHSKDLANWDLGIRMQQWDEKTEKLVGPWKTIFPGSDLGLVEGPHLCKRNGWYYLLTAEGGTAYGHACTFARSRDIWGPYELHPQKFIITSKDAPLAALQRAGHGDIVDTPDGRTYVVHLTGRPTTQARRCVLGRETAIQEAYWDKDDWLYVKNGPIPSLYVDLPAERDDTAYWAPQHYDFTSTDTLHKDFQWLRTPEPERIFRFSKSGLELTGRESIGSWFEQALVARRQTHFSYDAETVVNFRPDDERTFAGLTAYYCRFNFFYLAVTAHSDGQRELLLMSSEASWPDGNLKMPFPDPVQIPQEGKVRLALSIRGAALQFKYALESDTELKDIGPVYDASILSDECGGHQAHGSFTGAFVGVAASDMNGTEKMATFDYFTYTPVHHSSDRYDV
;
A
#
# COMPACT_ATOMS: atom_id res chain seq x y z
N MET A 1 -50.04 -14.73 56.69
CA MET A 1 -50.33 -15.68 55.59
C MET A 1 -49.96 -14.98 54.30
N ASP A 2 -48.68 -14.80 53.97
CA ASP A 2 -47.53 -15.73 54.00
C ASP A 2 -47.58 -16.69 52.79
N LEU A 3 -46.50 -16.90 52.04
CA LEU A 3 -45.16 -16.28 52.11
C LEU A 3 -44.44 -16.44 50.75
N GLY A 4 -43.58 -15.47 50.43
CA GLY A 4 -42.34 -15.64 49.67
C GLY A 4 -42.41 -15.91 48.16
N ASP A 5 -41.37 -15.58 47.39
CA ASP A 5 -40.28 -14.63 47.66
C ASP A 5 -39.83 -14.01 46.32
N ALA A 6 -39.29 -12.79 46.35
CA ALA A 6 -38.81 -12.09 45.17
C ALA A 6 -37.35 -11.65 45.39
N GLU A 7 -36.41 -12.40 44.83
CA GLU A 7 -34.99 -12.05 44.88
C GLU A 7 -34.64 -10.92 43.89
N SER A 8 -33.62 -10.15 44.25
CA SER A 8 -33.37 -8.81 43.75
C SER A 8 -32.39 -8.74 42.58
N SER A 9 -32.55 -7.70 41.74
CA SER A 9 -31.50 -7.25 40.81
C SER A 9 -30.17 -7.03 41.55
N PRO A 10 -29.01 -7.41 40.97
CA PRO A 10 -27.70 -7.29 41.60
C PRO A 10 -27.14 -5.86 41.64
N TRP A 11 -27.88 -4.85 41.16
CA TRP A 11 -27.46 -3.45 41.12
C TRP A 11 -28.15 -2.65 42.22
N GLY A 12 -27.40 -2.35 43.30
CA GLY A 12 -27.91 -1.61 44.45
C GLY A 12 -26.85 -0.72 45.10
N ASP A 13 -26.84 0.57 44.73
CA ASP A 13 -25.97 1.58 45.33
C ASP A 13 -26.44 1.96 46.75
N VAL A 14 -25.51 1.98 47.72
CA VAL A 14 -25.72 2.60 49.03
C VAL A 14 -24.41 3.32 49.46
N PRO A 15 -24.45 4.64 49.77
CA PRO A 15 -23.25 5.42 50.08
C PRO A 15 -22.82 5.33 51.55
N SER A 16 -21.54 5.60 51.82
CA SER A 16 -20.97 5.73 53.18
C SER A 16 -20.60 7.20 53.49
N GLN A 17 -20.69 7.56 54.78
CA GLN A 17 -20.58 8.96 55.25
C GLN A 17 -19.20 9.30 55.83
N SER A 18 -18.92 10.60 55.96
CA SER A 18 -17.64 11.16 56.41
C SER A 18 -17.56 11.48 57.92
N SER A 19 -16.33 11.67 58.42
CA SER A 19 -15.96 12.48 59.60
C SER A 19 -16.11 11.82 61.01
N PRO A 20 -15.46 12.36 62.08
CA PRO A 20 -14.03 12.77 62.16
C PRO A 20 -13.32 12.50 63.53
N GLY A 21 -11.97 12.60 63.55
CA GLY A 21 -11.12 12.79 64.75
C GLY A 21 -10.57 11.50 65.39
N LEU A 22 -9.48 11.49 66.19
CA LEU A 22 -8.48 12.49 66.67
C LEU A 22 -7.14 11.73 66.93
N GLY A 23 -5.94 12.31 67.13
CA GLY A 23 -5.44 13.69 67.21
C GLY A 23 -4.03 13.77 67.85
N ALA A 24 -3.67 14.91 68.46
CA ALA A 24 -2.53 15.14 69.39
C ALA A 24 -1.05 15.03 68.88
N SER A 25 -0.50 16.19 68.46
CA SER A 25 0.80 16.82 68.83
C SER A 25 1.87 16.02 69.63
N LYS A 26 3.20 16.31 69.54
CA LYS A 26 3.81 17.62 69.92
C LYS A 26 5.37 17.65 69.77
N GLN A 27 5.95 18.87 69.61
CA GLN A 27 7.33 19.34 69.93
C GLN A 27 8.56 18.55 69.37
N LEU A 28 9.45 19.14 68.55
CA LEU A 28 10.47 20.21 68.77
C LEU A 28 11.78 19.76 69.45
N GLY A 29 12.90 19.97 68.75
CA GLY A 29 14.28 19.90 69.27
C GLY A 29 15.32 20.34 68.23
N HIS A 30 16.07 21.41 68.51
CA HIS A 30 17.26 21.84 67.76
C HIS A 30 18.52 21.16 68.33
N ASP A 31 19.58 21.00 67.52
CA ASP A 31 20.86 21.70 67.77
C ASP A 31 21.73 21.79 66.50
N GLU A 32 22.84 22.55 66.54
CA GLU A 32 23.65 22.93 65.36
C GLU A 32 25.06 22.30 65.25
N GLY A 33 25.55 22.17 64.00
CA GLY A 33 26.96 22.36 63.64
C GLY A 33 27.89 21.13 63.51
N ARG A 34 29.09 21.21 62.91
CA ARG A 34 29.68 22.23 61.98
C ARG A 34 31.09 21.76 61.51
N GLU A 35 31.40 21.82 60.19
CA GLU A 35 32.78 21.79 59.59
C GLU A 35 33.65 20.51 59.88
N THR A 36 34.73 20.10 59.18
CA THR A 36 35.49 20.58 57.99
C THR A 36 36.29 19.43 57.31
N ASP A 37 36.62 19.61 56.02
CA ASP A 37 37.82 19.16 55.25
C ASP A 37 38.30 17.70 55.01
N SER A 38 38.65 17.51 53.72
CA SER A 38 39.65 16.69 53.00
C SER A 38 40.98 16.32 53.71
N PRO A 39 41.86 15.39 53.22
CA PRO A 39 42.21 15.17 51.80
C PRO A 39 42.66 13.74 51.32
N ALA A 40 43.15 13.66 50.06
CA ALA A 40 43.87 12.52 49.46
C ALA A 40 45.42 12.67 49.55
N PRO A 41 46.24 11.64 49.20
CA PRO A 41 46.97 11.67 47.90
C PRO A 41 47.28 10.26 47.29
N ALA A 42 48.29 10.11 46.41
CA ALA A 42 48.51 8.92 45.54
C ALA A 42 50.00 8.56 45.22
N ALA A 43 50.21 7.40 44.54
CA ALA A 43 51.41 6.94 43.77
C ALA A 43 52.65 6.41 44.59
N THR A 44 53.64 5.59 44.11
CA THR A 44 54.03 5.07 42.75
C THR A 44 55.05 3.86 42.80
N LEU A 45 55.27 3.15 41.66
CA LEU A 45 56.53 2.53 41.09
C LEU A 45 57.05 1.06 41.35
N ALA A 46 57.49 0.41 40.23
CA ALA A 46 58.63 -0.55 39.98
C ALA A 46 58.65 -2.03 40.52
N ALA A 47 59.33 -3.05 39.93
CA ALA A 47 59.88 -3.35 38.57
C ALA A 47 60.40 -4.84 38.43
N ASP A 48 60.74 -5.32 37.20
CA ASP A 48 61.57 -6.49 36.76
C ASP A 48 61.17 -7.96 37.12
N ALA A 49 61.64 -9.09 36.51
CA ALA A 49 62.16 -9.53 35.17
C ALA A 49 62.54 -11.07 35.20
N ALA A 50 62.84 -11.89 34.16
CA ALA A 50 62.39 -12.09 32.75
C ALA A 50 63.03 -13.38 32.08
N ALA A 51 62.41 -13.98 31.03
CA ALA A 51 62.95 -15.03 30.08
C ALA A 51 63.18 -16.49 30.60
N PRO A 52 63.38 -17.59 29.79
CA PRO A 52 63.63 -17.81 28.32
C PRO A 52 62.44 -18.42 27.50
N SER A 53 62.34 -18.57 26.15
CA SER A 53 63.22 -18.74 24.95
C SER A 53 63.41 -20.22 24.47
N ALA A 54 63.48 -20.62 23.17
CA ALA A 54 63.14 -20.05 21.84
C ALA A 54 63.25 -21.10 20.66
N SER A 55 62.93 -20.69 19.40
CA SER A 55 63.24 -21.31 18.06
C SER A 55 62.32 -22.43 17.47
N SER A 56 62.07 -22.56 16.14
CA SER A 56 62.19 -21.62 14.98
C SER A 56 61.57 -22.08 13.63
N ALA A 57 60.71 -21.21 13.01
CA ALA A 57 60.57 -20.89 11.55
C ALA A 57 60.14 -21.98 10.50
N PRO A 58 59.79 -21.66 9.21
CA PRO A 58 59.69 -20.35 8.50
C PRO A 58 58.44 -20.06 7.58
N ARG A 59 57.98 -18.79 7.60
CA ARG A 59 57.48 -17.90 6.49
C ARG A 59 56.42 -18.33 5.42
N SER A 60 55.20 -17.80 5.60
CA SER A 60 54.37 -16.90 4.74
C SER A 60 54.43 -16.93 3.18
N PRO A 61 53.29 -16.70 2.51
CA PRO A 61 52.94 -15.33 2.05
C PRO A 61 51.54 -14.83 2.48
N ALA A 62 51.12 -13.64 2.04
CA ALA A 62 50.06 -12.84 2.68
C ALA A 62 48.71 -12.73 1.92
N GLY A 63 47.60 -12.68 2.67
CA GLY A 63 46.29 -12.18 2.24
C GLY A 63 45.98 -10.79 2.82
N ARG A 64 45.18 -9.97 2.13
CA ARG A 64 44.88 -8.57 2.52
C ARG A 64 43.57 -8.44 3.30
N GLY A 65 43.63 -7.97 4.55
CA GLY A 65 42.45 -7.44 5.25
C GLY A 65 42.14 -5.98 4.87
N PRO A 66 40.88 -5.53 4.99
CA PRO A 66 40.46 -4.17 4.63
C PRO A 66 40.95 -3.13 5.67
N ARG A 67 41.39 -1.96 5.20
CA ARG A 67 41.80 -0.84 6.05
C ARG A 67 40.59 0.05 6.39
N ARG A 68 40.25 0.18 7.69
CA ARG A 68 39.48 1.34 8.17
C ARG A 68 40.32 2.63 8.00
N ARG A 69 39.67 3.74 7.67
CA ARG A 69 40.18 5.11 7.84
C ARG A 69 39.26 5.85 8.81
N PRO A 70 39.78 6.70 9.72
CA PRO A 70 38.93 7.55 10.54
C PRO A 70 38.42 8.75 9.74
N HIS A 71 37.21 9.20 10.05
CA HIS A 71 36.73 10.55 9.75
C HIS A 71 36.30 11.18 11.07
N GLY A 72 36.85 12.35 11.39
CA GLY A 72 36.51 13.11 12.59
C GLY A 72 35.29 13.98 12.34
N VAL A 73 34.42 14.12 13.34
CA VAL A 73 33.28 15.04 13.29
C VAL A 73 33.78 16.47 13.53
N GLN A 74 33.50 17.38 12.61
CA GLN A 74 33.59 18.82 12.85
C GLN A 74 32.18 19.37 13.06
N SER A 75 31.93 20.00 14.20
CA SER A 75 30.70 20.75 14.44
C SER A 75 30.80 22.14 13.83
N THR A 76 29.91 22.46 12.89
CA THR A 76 29.68 23.85 12.45
C THR A 76 28.65 24.49 13.37
N LYS A 77 29.07 25.52 14.12
CA LYS A 77 28.14 26.44 14.77
C LYS A 77 27.47 27.33 13.71
N LEU A 78 26.19 27.65 13.91
CA LEU A 78 25.56 28.82 13.32
C LEU A 78 25.69 29.96 14.33
N GLU A 79 26.26 31.09 13.89
CA GLU A 79 26.27 32.34 14.66
C GLU A 79 25.13 33.23 14.17
N ALA A 80 24.39 33.82 15.11
CA ALA A 80 23.41 34.85 14.82
C ALA A 80 24.10 36.22 14.74
N VAL A 81 23.59 37.09 13.87
CA VAL A 81 23.99 38.51 13.82
C VAL A 81 22.82 39.33 14.36
N GLU A 82 23.10 40.24 15.30
CA GLU A 82 22.09 40.97 16.05
C GLU A 82 21.52 42.21 15.34
N ASP A 83 20.44 42.71 15.95
CA ASP A 83 19.63 43.90 15.67
C ASP A 83 20.45 45.21 15.50
N PRO A 84 19.89 46.25 14.85
CA PRO A 84 19.30 47.30 15.69
C PRO A 84 18.05 48.00 15.11
N LEU A 85 16.91 47.92 15.82
CA LEU A 85 16.13 49.09 16.28
C LEU A 85 14.95 48.65 17.19
N GLY A 86 15.02 49.05 18.46
CA GLY A 86 14.08 48.64 19.52
C GLY A 86 12.75 49.44 19.63
N PRO A 87 12.12 49.51 20.83
CA PRO A 87 10.77 48.93 20.99
C PRO A 87 9.68 49.96 21.37
N LEU A 88 8.59 49.46 22.00
CA LEU A 88 7.29 50.11 22.32
C LEU A 88 6.27 49.98 21.17
N GLY A 89 4.97 49.75 21.39
CA GLY A 89 4.22 49.48 22.63
C GLY A 89 2.72 49.38 22.31
N ALA A 90 1.96 48.55 23.03
CA ALA A 90 0.56 48.27 22.67
C ALA A 90 -0.46 49.29 23.22
N SER A 91 -1.47 49.67 22.43
CA SER A 91 -2.82 50.07 22.90
C SER A 91 -3.83 50.31 21.76
N THR A 92 -5.01 49.71 21.89
CA THR A 92 -6.32 50.21 21.44
C THR A 92 -6.91 51.11 22.56
N PRO A 93 -7.99 51.95 22.42
CA PRO A 93 -9.20 51.62 21.64
C PRO A 93 -10.10 52.77 21.05
N ASP A 94 -11.13 52.31 20.31
CA ASP A 94 -12.53 52.79 20.21
C ASP A 94 -12.98 54.03 19.36
N SER A 95 -14.27 53.94 18.95
CA SER A 95 -15.21 54.93 18.38
C SER A 95 -15.15 55.29 16.87
N GLY A 96 -16.36 55.34 16.24
CA GLY A 96 -16.60 55.62 14.81
C GLY A 96 -17.05 57.08 14.50
N PRO A 97 -17.84 57.39 13.43
CA PRO A 97 -18.87 56.53 12.77
C PRO A 97 -18.90 56.56 11.21
N GLU A 98 -19.95 55.92 10.65
CA GLU A 98 -20.41 55.82 9.23
C GLU A 98 -20.80 57.17 8.54
N PRO A 99 -21.16 57.27 7.20
CA PRO A 99 -21.73 56.21 6.30
C PRO A 99 -21.43 56.21 4.76
N ALA A 100 -21.99 55.20 4.09
CA ALA A 100 -22.64 55.19 2.74
C ALA A 100 -21.88 54.89 1.40
N VAL A 101 -22.14 53.67 0.87
CA VAL A 101 -22.54 53.27 -0.52
C VAL A 101 -21.80 53.82 -1.77
N ALA A 102 -21.16 52.93 -2.56
CA ALA A 102 -21.21 52.87 -4.05
C ALA A 102 -20.47 51.65 -4.65
N ALA A 103 -20.90 51.16 -5.84
CA ALA A 103 -20.19 50.22 -6.73
C ALA A 103 -20.89 50.15 -8.12
N PRO A 104 -20.30 49.59 -9.20
CA PRO A 104 -18.88 49.53 -9.63
C PRO A 104 -18.70 50.21 -11.03
N PRO A 105 -17.52 50.08 -11.69
CA PRO A 105 -17.54 49.78 -13.14
C PRO A 105 -16.42 48.86 -13.65
N ALA A 106 -16.52 48.45 -14.92
CA ALA A 106 -15.68 47.49 -15.64
C ALA A 106 -14.58 48.13 -16.54
N PRO A 107 -13.56 47.37 -17.02
CA PRO A 107 -12.47 47.90 -17.86
C PRO A 107 -12.88 48.24 -19.33
N PRO A 108 -12.05 49.02 -20.08
CA PRO A 108 -12.53 49.84 -21.21
C PRO A 108 -12.30 49.31 -22.65
N GLN A 109 -12.94 49.97 -23.63
CA GLN A 109 -12.72 49.84 -25.08
C GLN A 109 -12.69 51.21 -25.80
N LYS A 110 -11.96 51.30 -26.93
CA LYS A 110 -12.11 52.17 -28.13
C LYS A 110 -11.01 51.74 -29.15
N GLU A 111 -11.20 51.59 -30.47
CA GLU A 111 -11.76 52.46 -31.54
C GLU A 111 -10.94 53.74 -31.83
N ALA A 112 -10.78 54.23 -33.07
CA ALA A 112 -11.58 54.00 -34.30
C ALA A 112 -10.77 54.01 -35.64
N ALA A 113 -11.51 53.90 -36.75
CA ALA A 113 -11.08 53.61 -38.12
C ALA A 113 -10.47 54.76 -38.97
N ALA A 114 -9.94 54.40 -40.15
CA ALA A 114 -9.81 55.28 -41.32
C ALA A 114 -9.95 54.50 -42.66
N ARG A 115 -10.43 55.16 -43.73
CA ARG A 115 -10.53 54.66 -45.13
C ARG A 115 -10.09 55.78 -46.10
N THR A 116 -9.31 55.48 -47.14
CA THR A 116 -9.57 55.97 -48.53
C THR A 116 -8.65 55.36 -49.61
N SER A 117 -9.29 55.02 -50.72
CA SER A 117 -8.83 54.59 -52.06
C SER A 117 -7.64 55.30 -52.74
N ARG A 118 -6.87 54.55 -53.56
CA ARG A 118 -6.56 54.91 -54.98
C ARG A 118 -6.10 53.70 -55.82
N ALA A 119 -6.28 53.76 -57.15
CA ALA A 119 -5.84 52.82 -58.21
C ALA A 119 -5.55 53.64 -59.51
N PRO A 120 -5.30 53.08 -60.74
CA PRO A 120 -5.11 51.67 -61.17
C PRO A 120 -3.95 51.37 -62.18
N GLY A 121 -3.65 50.08 -62.41
CA GLY A 121 -3.03 49.52 -63.65
C GLY A 121 -1.52 49.70 -63.90
N ALA A 122 -0.88 49.07 -64.90
CA ALA A 122 -1.18 47.83 -65.67
C ALA A 122 0.01 47.41 -66.59
N ALA A 123 0.39 46.12 -66.65
CA ALA A 123 1.30 45.48 -67.64
C ALA A 123 1.39 43.94 -67.38
N SER A 124 1.67 43.03 -68.33
CA SER A 124 1.65 43.08 -69.81
C SER A 124 1.65 41.67 -70.46
N THR A 125 1.25 41.63 -71.73
CA THR A 125 1.27 40.59 -72.78
C THR A 125 2.67 39.93 -73.06
N PRO A 126 2.86 38.87 -73.90
CA PRO A 126 2.11 38.58 -75.15
C PRO A 126 1.86 37.14 -75.70
N SER A 127 0.77 37.01 -76.50
CA SER A 127 0.68 36.29 -77.82
C SER A 127 0.75 34.74 -77.90
N LEU A 128 0.46 34.01 -78.99
CA LEU A 128 -0.41 34.03 -80.23
C LEU A 128 -0.18 32.65 -80.95
N ARG A 129 -0.98 32.05 -81.88
CA ARG A 129 -2.34 32.22 -82.47
C ARG A 129 -2.70 30.91 -83.22
N GLY A 130 -3.97 30.51 -83.31
CA GLY A 130 -4.43 29.41 -84.20
C GLY A 130 -5.97 29.25 -84.24
N MET A 131 -6.54 28.83 -85.38
CA MET A 131 -7.99 28.61 -85.64
C MET A 131 -8.45 27.21 -85.12
N MET A 132 -9.73 26.81 -85.02
CA MET A 132 -10.97 27.17 -85.75
C MET A 132 -12.26 26.75 -84.96
N ASP A 133 -13.46 27.16 -85.43
CA ASP A 133 -14.89 26.73 -85.22
C ASP A 133 -15.30 25.51 -84.31
N SER A 134 -16.53 25.37 -83.75
CA SER A 134 -17.79 26.18 -83.72
C SER A 134 -18.91 25.59 -82.79
N VAL A 135 -19.79 26.47 -82.23
CA VAL A 135 -21.25 26.31 -81.79
C VAL A 135 -21.72 25.15 -80.85
N ASP A 136 -22.85 25.16 -80.11
CA ASP A 136 -24.08 26.02 -79.98
C ASP A 136 -24.65 26.02 -78.51
N LEU A 137 -25.30 27.13 -78.08
CA LEU A 137 -26.64 27.36 -77.40
C LEU A 137 -27.19 26.40 -76.28
N ASP A 138 -28.15 26.67 -75.36
CA ASP A 138 -28.98 27.83 -74.84
C ASP A 138 -29.80 27.31 -73.59
N ASP A 139 -30.58 28.01 -72.72
CA ASP A 139 -30.74 29.42 -72.24
C ASP A 139 -31.78 29.50 -71.04
N ASN A 140 -31.77 30.54 -70.17
CA ASN A 140 -32.77 30.94 -69.10
C ASN A 140 -33.08 29.96 -67.90
N ASP A 141 -33.72 30.28 -66.75
CA ASP A 141 -34.09 31.50 -65.96
C ASP A 141 -34.49 31.08 -64.49
N ASP A 142 -34.93 31.98 -63.59
CA ASP A 142 -34.16 32.47 -62.42
C ASP A 142 -35.05 32.93 -61.21
N ASP A 143 -34.38 33.24 -60.08
CA ASP A 143 -34.65 34.23 -59.00
C ASP A 143 -35.62 34.02 -57.77
N GLN A 144 -35.17 34.58 -56.62
CA GLN A 144 -35.86 35.18 -55.43
C GLN A 144 -36.73 34.45 -54.33
N LEU A 145 -36.31 34.71 -53.06
CA LEU A 145 -37.06 35.10 -51.81
C LEU A 145 -37.88 34.14 -50.87
N ARG A 146 -37.42 34.13 -49.59
CA ARG A 146 -38.13 34.36 -48.29
C ARG A 146 -39.16 33.39 -47.64
N SER A 147 -38.84 33.08 -46.36
CA SER A 147 -39.65 33.26 -45.12
C SER A 147 -40.47 32.12 -44.45
N SER A 148 -40.25 32.04 -43.12
CA SER A 148 -41.16 31.71 -41.99
C SER A 148 -41.91 30.36 -41.87
N GLN A 149 -41.50 29.60 -40.84
CA GLN A 149 -42.33 29.03 -39.74
C GLN A 149 -43.76 28.51 -40.03
N GLY A 150 -44.01 27.24 -39.69
CA GLY A 150 -45.37 26.71 -39.44
C GLY A 150 -45.39 25.19 -39.24
N ALA A 151 -45.64 24.72 -38.01
CA ALA A 151 -45.64 23.29 -37.69
C ALA A 151 -46.97 22.59 -38.04
N ARG A 152 -46.93 21.29 -38.39
CA ARG A 152 -48.06 20.36 -38.28
C ARG A 152 -47.62 18.89 -38.17
N ILE A 153 -48.52 18.08 -37.61
CA ILE A 153 -48.29 16.71 -37.12
C ILE A 153 -48.60 15.68 -38.22
N PRO A 154 -47.79 14.61 -38.39
CA PRO A 154 -48.14 13.46 -39.23
C PRO A 154 -48.91 12.36 -38.45
N PRO A 155 -49.99 11.78 -39.02
CA PRO A 155 -50.59 10.52 -38.56
C PRO A 155 -49.77 9.29 -39.05
N PRO A 156 -50.05 8.06 -38.58
CA PRO A 156 -49.07 6.96 -38.59
C PRO A 156 -48.95 6.21 -39.92
N VAL A 157 -47.82 5.52 -40.10
CA VAL A 157 -47.50 4.64 -41.24
C VAL A 157 -47.17 3.24 -40.71
N GLN A 158 -47.73 2.20 -41.34
CA GLN A 158 -47.46 0.79 -41.00
C GLN A 158 -46.11 0.32 -41.59
N ALA A 159 -45.46 -0.62 -40.90
CA ALA A 159 -44.12 -1.08 -41.25
C ALA A 159 -44.09 -2.11 -42.41
N PRO A 160 -43.15 -1.98 -43.36
CA PRO A 160 -42.75 -3.09 -44.23
C PRO A 160 -41.81 -4.06 -43.49
N SER A 161 -42.00 -5.36 -43.70
CA SER A 161 -41.13 -6.41 -43.16
C SER A 161 -39.84 -6.56 -43.97
N HIS A 162 -38.68 -6.58 -43.30
CA HIS A 162 -37.57 -7.55 -43.46
C HIS A 162 -36.38 -7.13 -42.56
N PRO A 163 -35.73 -8.05 -41.83
CA PRO A 163 -34.59 -7.70 -40.96
C PRO A 163 -33.31 -7.49 -41.77
N ALA A 164 -32.77 -6.27 -41.75
CA ALA A 164 -31.35 -6.04 -42.04
C ALA A 164 -30.50 -6.49 -40.83
N PRO A 165 -29.27 -7.01 -41.03
CA PRO A 165 -28.43 -7.46 -39.94
C PRO A 165 -28.07 -6.29 -39.00
N GLN A 166 -28.32 -6.46 -37.70
CA GLN A 166 -27.96 -5.47 -36.70
C GLN A 166 -26.43 -5.33 -36.62
N ARG A 167 -25.95 -4.17 -37.05
CA ARG A 167 -24.55 -3.78 -36.92
C ARG A 167 -24.28 -3.50 -35.44
N GLN A 168 -23.45 -4.31 -34.79
CA GLN A 168 -23.02 -4.06 -33.41
C GLN A 168 -22.43 -2.65 -33.30
N THR A 169 -23.04 -1.81 -32.47
CA THR A 169 -22.60 -0.45 -32.21
C THR A 169 -21.46 -0.46 -31.21
N GLN A 170 -20.22 -0.46 -31.71
CA GLN A 170 -19.06 -0.08 -30.89
C GLN A 170 -19.26 1.34 -30.33
N PRO A 171 -18.73 1.65 -29.13
CA PRO A 171 -18.82 2.99 -28.55
C PRO A 171 -18.19 4.03 -29.48
N SER A 172 -18.78 5.22 -29.54
CA SER A 172 -18.41 6.26 -30.50
C SER A 172 -17.07 6.92 -30.15
N VAL A 173 -16.00 6.38 -30.70
CA VAL A 173 -14.66 6.99 -30.69
C VAL A 173 -14.69 8.39 -31.32
N SER A 174 -13.87 9.32 -30.83
CA SER A 174 -13.80 10.66 -31.41
C SER A 174 -13.33 10.63 -32.87
N VAL A 175 -13.75 11.62 -33.66
CA VAL A 175 -13.39 11.72 -35.10
C VAL A 175 -11.86 11.79 -35.30
N GLU A 176 -11.14 12.39 -34.35
CA GLU A 176 -9.67 12.48 -34.37
C GLU A 176 -8.97 11.16 -34.00
N GLN A 177 -9.57 10.34 -33.12
CA GLN A 177 -9.08 8.97 -32.86
C GLN A 177 -9.38 8.05 -34.04
N ALA A 178 -10.56 8.15 -34.65
CA ALA A 178 -10.94 7.39 -35.85
C ALA A 178 -10.09 7.73 -37.09
N ALA A 179 -9.38 8.86 -37.08
CA ALA A 179 -8.43 9.26 -38.13
C ALA A 179 -7.01 8.69 -37.96
N LYS A 180 -6.68 8.09 -36.80
CA LYS A 180 -5.36 7.47 -36.55
C LYS A 180 -5.34 6.04 -37.09
N PRO A 181 -4.22 5.59 -37.69
CA PRO A 181 -4.12 4.22 -38.19
C PRO A 181 -4.05 3.21 -37.03
N SER A 182 -4.94 2.24 -37.06
CA SER A 182 -4.95 1.09 -36.15
C SER A 182 -3.96 0.01 -36.59
N PHE A 183 -3.46 -0.74 -35.62
CA PHE A 183 -2.63 -1.94 -35.79
C PHE A 183 -3.16 -3.05 -34.89
N SER A 184 -3.13 -4.28 -35.39
CA SER A 184 -3.32 -5.51 -34.63
C SER A 184 -2.28 -6.50 -35.16
N ILE A 185 -1.33 -6.86 -34.30
CA ILE A 185 -0.22 -7.76 -34.66
C ILE A 185 -0.37 -9.02 -33.82
N SER A 186 -0.33 -10.17 -34.48
CA SER A 186 -0.32 -11.49 -33.83
C SER A 186 0.99 -12.20 -34.14
N VAL A 187 1.59 -12.80 -33.13
CA VAL A 187 2.78 -13.65 -33.25
C VAL A 187 2.36 -15.09 -32.99
N GLY A 188 2.58 -15.99 -33.95
CA GLY A 188 2.05 -17.35 -33.94
C GLY A 188 3.02 -18.39 -34.51
N ASP A 189 2.48 -19.57 -34.80
CA ASP A 189 3.12 -20.71 -35.46
C ASP A 189 4.59 -20.98 -35.04
N PRO A 190 4.89 -21.09 -33.73
CA PRO A 190 6.25 -21.26 -33.25
C PRO A 190 6.82 -22.63 -33.65
N HIS A 191 7.73 -22.65 -34.62
CA HIS A 191 8.30 -23.89 -35.16
C HIS A 191 9.84 -23.86 -35.16
N LYS A 192 10.44 -25.05 -35.11
CA LYS A 192 11.90 -25.22 -34.98
C LYS A 192 12.56 -25.37 -36.34
N VAL A 193 13.41 -24.42 -36.68
CA VAL A 193 14.10 -24.32 -37.98
C VAL A 193 15.62 -24.48 -37.80
N GLY A 194 16.24 -25.31 -38.64
CA GLY A 194 17.70 -25.54 -38.68
C GLY A 194 18.18 -26.79 -37.93
N ASP A 195 19.40 -27.23 -38.27
CA ASP A 195 20.04 -28.46 -37.78
C ASP A 195 20.34 -28.44 -36.27
N LEU A 196 20.77 -29.59 -35.71
CA LEU A 196 21.11 -29.75 -34.29
C LEU A 196 21.99 -28.61 -33.73
N THR A 197 22.96 -28.11 -34.51
CA THR A 197 23.92 -27.07 -34.12
C THR A 197 23.47 -25.63 -34.41
N SER A 198 22.47 -25.43 -35.27
CA SER A 198 22.00 -24.11 -35.76
C SER A 198 20.52 -23.81 -35.46
N SER A 199 19.81 -24.78 -34.90
CA SER A 199 18.38 -24.77 -34.63
C SER A 199 17.92 -23.58 -33.79
N HIS A 200 16.79 -22.99 -34.17
CA HIS A 200 16.15 -21.86 -33.51
C HIS A 200 14.62 -21.91 -33.72
N THR A 201 13.87 -21.21 -32.88
CA THR A 201 12.44 -21.01 -33.10
C THR A 201 12.22 -19.85 -34.06
N GLU A 202 11.34 -20.07 -35.04
CA GLU A 202 10.83 -19.09 -35.97
C GLU A 202 9.30 -18.96 -35.75
N TYR A 203 8.78 -17.76 -35.93
CA TYR A 203 7.40 -17.36 -35.59
C TYR A 203 6.76 -16.70 -36.81
N SER A 204 5.47 -16.96 -37.04
CA SER A 204 4.68 -16.13 -37.95
C SER A 204 4.35 -14.80 -37.27
N VAL A 205 4.52 -13.69 -37.98
CA VAL A 205 4.13 -12.34 -37.52
C VAL A 205 3.08 -11.84 -38.50
N THR A 206 1.81 -12.00 -38.12
CA THR A 206 0.65 -11.55 -38.89
C THR A 206 0.26 -10.15 -38.46
N THR A 207 0.24 -9.21 -39.39
CA THR A 207 -0.06 -7.80 -39.15
C THR A 207 -1.34 -7.41 -39.90
N LYS A 208 -2.29 -6.84 -39.18
CA LYS A 208 -3.47 -6.15 -39.69
C LYS A 208 -3.35 -4.66 -39.40
N THR A 209 -3.50 -3.81 -40.40
CA THR A 209 -3.40 -2.36 -40.22
C THR A 209 -4.27 -1.56 -41.19
N THR A 210 -4.79 -0.44 -40.72
CA THR A 210 -5.43 0.60 -41.56
C THR A 210 -4.43 1.66 -42.04
N SER A 211 -3.14 1.51 -41.73
CA SER A 211 -2.08 2.43 -42.12
C SER A 211 -1.77 2.38 -43.62
N LYS A 212 -2.03 3.49 -44.31
CA LYS A 212 -1.55 3.75 -45.68
C LYS A 212 -0.02 3.81 -45.80
N GLY A 213 0.71 3.67 -44.69
CA GLY A 213 2.16 3.48 -44.69
C GLY A 213 2.60 2.11 -45.21
N TYR A 214 1.72 1.11 -45.26
CA TYR A 214 2.00 -0.27 -45.69
C TYR A 214 1.37 -0.58 -47.06
N ARG A 215 1.93 -1.55 -47.78
CA ARG A 215 1.46 -1.97 -49.13
C ARG A 215 0.12 -2.68 -49.08
N ASN A 216 -0.04 -3.57 -48.10
CA ASN A 216 -1.21 -4.42 -47.90
C ASN A 216 -1.82 -4.13 -46.52
N PRO A 217 -3.14 -4.22 -46.34
CA PRO A 217 -3.80 -4.03 -45.05
C PRO A 217 -3.68 -5.25 -44.12
N GLU A 218 -3.40 -6.44 -44.69
CA GLU A 218 -3.15 -7.69 -43.98
C GLU A 218 -1.99 -8.43 -44.67
N PHE A 219 -1.02 -8.92 -43.89
CA PHE A 219 0.14 -9.68 -44.36
C PHE A 219 0.78 -10.47 -43.21
N THR A 220 1.49 -11.54 -43.54
CA THR A 220 2.24 -12.37 -42.58
C THR A 220 3.68 -12.54 -43.04
N VAL A 221 4.63 -12.33 -42.13
CA VAL A 221 6.06 -12.57 -42.38
C VAL A 221 6.65 -13.54 -41.35
N SER A 222 7.65 -14.31 -41.75
CA SER A 222 8.38 -15.21 -40.85
C SER A 222 9.54 -14.49 -40.17
N ARG A 223 9.67 -14.64 -38.84
CA ARG A 223 10.70 -13.96 -38.03
C ARG A 223 11.21 -14.86 -36.90
N ARG A 224 12.51 -14.81 -36.64
CA ARG A 224 13.13 -15.50 -35.48
C ARG A 224 13.58 -14.51 -34.43
N TYR A 225 13.72 -14.97 -33.18
CA TYR A 225 14.07 -14.12 -32.02
C TYR A 225 15.23 -13.11 -32.24
N ARG A 226 16.28 -13.47 -32.99
CA ARG A 226 17.41 -12.57 -33.29
C ARG A 226 17.03 -11.34 -34.13
N ASP A 227 15.93 -11.42 -34.86
CA ASP A 227 15.46 -10.39 -35.78
C ASP A 227 14.70 -9.30 -35.01
N PHE A 228 13.89 -9.71 -34.01
CA PHE A 228 13.27 -8.80 -33.03
C PHE A 228 14.33 -8.06 -32.21
N LEU A 229 15.42 -8.74 -31.83
CA LEU A 229 16.56 -8.11 -31.18
C LEU A 229 17.29 -7.11 -32.10
N TRP A 230 17.36 -7.35 -33.42
CA TRP A 230 17.87 -6.36 -34.36
C TRP A 230 16.94 -5.13 -34.41
N LEU A 231 15.62 -5.33 -34.52
CA LEU A 231 14.63 -4.26 -34.52
C LEU A 231 14.75 -3.37 -33.27
N TYR A 232 14.77 -3.97 -32.08
CA TYR A 232 14.92 -3.25 -30.80
C TYR A 232 16.15 -2.34 -30.74
N ASN A 233 17.27 -2.79 -31.33
CA ASN A 233 18.49 -1.99 -31.41
C ASN A 233 18.36 -0.85 -32.44
N GLN A 234 17.74 -1.08 -33.61
CA GLN A 234 17.52 0.00 -34.57
C GLN A 234 16.53 1.04 -34.07
N LEU A 235 15.45 0.66 -33.40
CA LEU A 235 14.51 1.59 -32.79
C LEU A 235 15.20 2.52 -31.77
N HIS A 236 16.10 1.98 -30.94
CA HIS A 236 16.95 2.80 -30.06
C HIS A 236 17.94 3.70 -30.81
N ASN A 237 18.52 3.26 -31.93
CA ASN A 237 19.45 4.05 -32.74
C ASN A 237 18.74 5.21 -33.46
N ASN A 238 17.58 4.93 -34.04
CA ASN A 238 16.79 5.86 -34.85
C ASN A 238 16.07 6.91 -33.99
N ASN A 239 15.64 6.53 -32.77
CA ASN A 239 14.74 7.33 -31.92
C ASN A 239 15.38 7.61 -30.53
N PRO A 240 16.45 8.43 -30.46
CA PRO A 240 17.17 8.67 -29.21
C PRO A 240 16.30 9.37 -28.16
N GLY A 241 16.26 8.82 -26.94
CA GLY A 241 15.48 9.36 -25.83
C GLY A 241 14.03 8.86 -25.73
N VAL A 242 13.61 7.97 -26.63
CA VAL A 242 12.29 7.31 -26.64
C VAL A 242 12.34 5.99 -25.86
N ILE A 243 11.25 5.61 -25.19
CA ILE A 243 11.17 4.34 -24.45
C ILE A 243 10.69 3.23 -25.41
N ILE A 244 11.58 2.30 -25.73
CA ILE A 244 11.34 1.24 -26.71
C ILE A 244 10.88 -0.05 -26.01
N PRO A 245 9.75 -0.65 -26.41
CA PRO A 245 9.34 -1.98 -25.94
C PRO A 245 10.44 -3.04 -26.17
N PRO A 246 10.93 -3.71 -25.13
CA PRO A 246 12.06 -4.62 -25.21
C PRO A 246 11.66 -6.10 -25.42
N PRO A 247 12.44 -6.88 -26.20
CA PRO A 247 12.20 -8.31 -26.36
C PRO A 247 12.52 -9.09 -25.06
N PRO A 248 11.88 -10.26 -24.84
CA PRO A 248 12.17 -11.13 -23.71
C PRO A 248 13.59 -11.71 -23.76
N GLU A 249 14.13 -12.12 -22.62
CA GLU A 249 15.55 -12.49 -22.55
C GLU A 249 15.96 -13.71 -23.41
N LYS A 250 17.26 -13.75 -23.72
CA LYS A 250 17.87 -14.78 -24.57
C LYS A 250 18.27 -16.02 -23.76
N GLN A 251 17.28 -16.77 -23.28
CA GLN A 251 17.51 -18.05 -22.60
C GLN A 251 18.26 -19.07 -23.49
N ALA A 252 19.13 -19.86 -22.86
CA ALA A 252 19.99 -20.85 -23.53
C ALA A 252 19.64 -22.31 -23.19
N VAL A 253 19.24 -22.57 -21.94
CA VAL A 253 18.72 -23.85 -21.45
C VAL A 253 17.18 -23.83 -21.54
N GLY A 254 16.53 -24.96 -21.80
CA GLY A 254 15.06 -25.02 -21.96
C GLY A 254 14.49 -24.21 -23.14
N ARG A 255 15.35 -23.84 -24.10
CA ARG A 255 15.02 -22.86 -25.16
C ARG A 255 14.02 -23.35 -26.22
N PHE A 256 13.46 -24.55 -26.05
CA PHE A 256 12.47 -25.19 -26.91
C PHE A 256 11.28 -25.76 -26.12
N ASP A 257 11.21 -25.50 -24.82
CA ASP A 257 10.20 -26.06 -23.92
C ASP A 257 8.88 -25.30 -24.12
N ALA A 258 7.73 -25.97 -24.02
CA ALA A 258 6.44 -25.42 -24.46
C ALA A 258 6.07 -24.11 -23.73
N ASP A 259 6.03 -24.14 -22.38
CA ASP A 259 5.80 -22.99 -21.50
C ASP A 259 6.68 -21.78 -21.90
N PHE A 260 7.96 -22.04 -22.19
CA PHE A 260 8.94 -21.01 -22.52
C PHE A 260 8.76 -20.45 -23.94
N VAL A 261 8.44 -21.30 -24.91
CA VAL A 261 8.19 -20.89 -26.30
C VAL A 261 6.94 -20.02 -26.40
N GLU A 262 5.88 -20.35 -25.64
CA GLU A 262 4.63 -19.59 -25.57
C GLU A 262 4.80 -18.28 -24.79
N SER A 263 5.42 -18.31 -23.60
CA SER A 263 5.74 -17.09 -22.83
C SER A 263 6.55 -16.10 -23.67
N ARG A 264 7.54 -16.58 -24.43
CA ARG A 264 8.29 -15.76 -25.40
C ARG A 264 7.39 -15.25 -26.54
N ARG A 265 6.49 -16.06 -27.10
CA ARG A 265 5.57 -15.65 -28.18
C ARG A 265 4.71 -14.47 -27.72
N ALA A 266 4.05 -14.60 -26.58
CA ALA A 266 3.23 -13.55 -25.98
C ALA A 266 4.02 -12.26 -25.68
N ALA A 267 5.23 -12.37 -25.13
CA ALA A 267 6.09 -11.21 -24.88
C ALA A 267 6.56 -10.50 -26.18
N LEU A 268 6.84 -11.24 -27.25
CA LEU A 268 7.17 -10.67 -28.56
C LEU A 268 5.95 -9.99 -29.23
N GLU A 269 4.75 -10.53 -29.03
CA GLU A 269 3.49 -9.95 -29.48
C GLU A 269 3.19 -8.62 -28.77
N ARG A 270 3.32 -8.57 -27.44
CA ARG A 270 3.20 -7.33 -26.65
C ARG A 270 4.24 -6.29 -27.09
N MET A 271 5.50 -6.70 -27.31
CA MET A 271 6.57 -5.82 -27.82
C MET A 271 6.20 -5.15 -29.16
N LEU A 272 5.69 -5.91 -30.12
CA LEU A 272 5.30 -5.37 -31.44
C LEU A 272 4.05 -4.49 -31.37
N ASN A 273 3.00 -4.89 -30.65
CA ASN A 273 1.79 -4.09 -30.54
C ASN A 273 2.06 -2.75 -29.84
N LYS A 274 2.84 -2.71 -28.75
CA LYS A 274 3.25 -1.44 -28.13
C LYS A 274 4.13 -0.60 -29.05
N SER A 275 5.04 -1.21 -29.82
CA SER A 275 5.86 -0.47 -30.80
C SER A 275 5.01 0.13 -31.93
N ALA A 276 3.94 -0.54 -32.34
CA ALA A 276 2.99 -0.05 -33.35
C ALA A 276 1.94 0.93 -32.79
N ALA A 277 1.62 0.88 -31.50
CA ALA A 277 0.75 1.87 -30.85
C ALA A 277 1.47 3.20 -30.54
N HIS A 278 2.80 3.18 -30.48
CA HIS A 278 3.61 4.33 -30.08
C HIS A 278 3.68 5.42 -31.19
N PRO A 279 3.29 6.68 -30.90
CA PRO A 279 3.24 7.76 -31.90
C PRO A 279 4.52 8.08 -32.67
N VAL A 280 5.70 7.69 -32.17
CA VAL A 280 6.99 7.88 -32.87
C VAL A 280 7.36 6.61 -33.63
N LEU A 281 7.43 5.47 -32.94
CA LEU A 281 7.96 4.22 -33.49
C LEU A 281 7.10 3.63 -34.61
N GLN A 282 5.78 3.89 -34.62
CA GLN A 282 4.86 3.52 -35.71
C GLN A 282 5.24 4.16 -37.07
N HIS A 283 6.08 5.21 -37.07
CA HIS A 283 6.60 5.84 -38.29
C HIS A 283 8.04 5.42 -38.64
N ASP A 284 8.67 4.55 -37.85
CA ASP A 284 10.04 4.09 -38.06
C ASP A 284 10.15 3.16 -39.29
N GLY A 285 11.12 3.44 -40.16
CA GLY A 285 11.34 2.69 -41.40
C GLY A 285 11.81 1.25 -41.19
N ASP A 286 12.49 0.96 -40.08
CA ASP A 286 12.94 -0.39 -39.70
C ASP A 286 11.83 -1.20 -39.01
N LEU A 287 10.90 -0.56 -38.28
CA LEU A 287 9.66 -1.24 -37.85
C LEU A 287 8.83 -1.66 -39.07
N LYS A 288 8.65 -0.75 -40.04
CA LYS A 288 7.97 -1.09 -41.29
C LYS A 288 8.69 -2.23 -42.03
N LEU A 289 10.01 -2.15 -42.19
CA LEU A 289 10.79 -3.19 -42.87
C LEU A 289 10.69 -4.54 -42.14
N PHE A 290 10.72 -4.53 -40.80
CA PHE A 290 10.58 -5.71 -39.97
C PHE A 290 9.19 -6.35 -40.10
N LEU A 291 8.11 -5.58 -40.24
CA LEU A 291 6.77 -6.14 -40.42
C LEU A 291 6.50 -6.56 -41.88
N GLU A 292 6.95 -5.79 -42.88
CA GLU A 292 6.53 -5.96 -44.29
C GLU A 292 7.45 -6.85 -45.16
N SER A 293 8.73 -7.07 -44.81
CA SER A 293 9.66 -7.75 -45.73
C SER A 293 9.65 -9.30 -45.64
N GLU A 294 9.23 -9.96 -46.71
CA GLU A 294 9.45 -11.41 -46.90
C GLU A 294 10.95 -11.77 -47.02
N ALA A 295 11.78 -10.84 -47.50
CA ALA A 295 13.21 -11.05 -47.82
C ALA A 295 14.18 -10.41 -46.80
N PHE A 296 13.72 -10.21 -45.56
CA PHE A 296 14.34 -9.40 -44.50
C PHE A 296 15.87 -9.52 -44.36
N ASN A 297 16.41 -10.75 -44.34
CA ASN A 297 17.86 -11.01 -44.21
C ASN A 297 18.71 -10.53 -45.41
N MET A 298 18.11 -10.26 -46.56
CA MET A 298 18.74 -9.65 -47.73
C MET A 298 18.58 -8.13 -47.71
N ASP A 299 17.40 -7.64 -47.34
CA ASP A 299 17.11 -6.19 -47.31
C ASP A 299 17.96 -5.45 -46.28
N ILE A 300 18.17 -6.02 -45.08
CA ILE A 300 19.09 -5.46 -44.08
C ILE A 300 20.50 -5.27 -44.68
N LYS A 301 21.05 -6.32 -45.29
CA LYS A 301 22.41 -6.28 -45.88
C LYS A 301 22.50 -5.29 -47.03
N ASN A 302 21.40 -5.05 -47.75
CA ASN A 302 21.34 -4.05 -48.82
C ASN A 302 21.20 -2.62 -48.27
N LYS A 303 20.56 -2.42 -47.11
CA LYS A 303 20.53 -1.14 -46.37
C LYS A 303 21.91 -0.82 -45.79
N GLU A 304 22.52 -1.75 -45.06
CA GLU A 304 23.87 -1.62 -44.46
C GLU A 304 24.95 -1.29 -45.52
N ARG A 305 24.80 -1.80 -46.75
CA ARG A 305 25.71 -1.48 -47.88
C ARG A 305 25.49 -0.12 -48.53
N LYS A 306 24.31 0.48 -48.39
CA LYS A 306 24.00 1.82 -48.94
C LYS A 306 24.39 2.94 -48.00
N ASP A 307 24.44 2.69 -46.70
CA ASP A 307 24.66 3.71 -45.68
C ASP A 307 25.89 3.40 -44.79
N PRO A 308 27.12 3.46 -45.37
CA PRO A 308 28.34 3.03 -44.68
C PRO A 308 28.69 3.89 -43.44
N GLY A 309 28.06 5.05 -43.25
CA GLY A 309 28.25 5.90 -42.07
C GLY A 309 27.75 5.28 -40.76
N LEU A 310 26.89 4.26 -40.84
CA LEU A 310 26.36 3.50 -39.70
C LEU A 310 26.92 2.07 -39.61
N GLY A 311 27.80 1.68 -40.55
CA GLY A 311 28.16 0.27 -40.81
C GLY A 311 29.43 -0.27 -40.12
N GLU A 312 30.27 0.56 -39.50
CA GLU A 312 31.48 0.06 -38.83
C GLU A 312 31.20 -0.50 -37.43
N ASN A 313 31.30 -1.83 -37.32
CA ASN A 313 31.17 -2.58 -36.07
C ASN A 313 32.33 -2.29 -35.08
N LYS A 314 32.27 -1.15 -34.37
CA LYS A 314 32.78 -1.09 -32.99
C LYS A 314 31.80 -1.84 -32.09
N GLY A 315 31.86 -3.17 -32.19
CA GLY A 315 31.05 -4.09 -31.38
C GLY A 315 31.26 -3.86 -29.87
N MET A 316 30.35 -4.41 -29.06
CA MET A 316 30.13 -4.06 -27.64
C MET A 316 31.38 -4.05 -26.73
N PHE A 317 32.45 -4.75 -27.10
CA PHE A 317 33.78 -4.63 -26.49
C PHE A 317 34.37 -3.21 -26.49
N GLY A 318 34.09 -2.40 -27.51
CA GLY A 318 34.56 -1.01 -27.61
C GLY A 318 34.04 -0.11 -26.49
N SER A 319 32.89 -0.43 -25.90
CA SER A 319 32.32 0.31 -24.78
C SER A 319 33.05 0.08 -23.44
N MET A 320 33.91 -0.95 -23.35
CA MET A 320 34.66 -1.26 -22.13
C MET A 320 36.02 -0.54 -22.04
N LEU A 321 36.51 0.04 -23.14
CA LEU A 321 37.80 0.74 -23.23
C LEU A 321 37.67 2.27 -23.23
N GLY A 322 36.48 2.81 -22.94
CA GLY A 322 36.17 4.25 -22.89
C GLY A 322 36.07 4.85 -21.48
N SER A 323 36.62 4.21 -20.45
CA SER A 323 36.42 4.54 -19.02
C SER A 323 37.15 5.80 -18.52
N SER A 324 37.36 6.80 -19.39
CA SER A 324 38.12 8.03 -19.11
C SER A 324 37.44 9.34 -19.55
N SER A 325 36.17 9.31 -19.97
CA SER A 325 35.33 10.51 -19.89
C SER A 325 35.14 10.90 -18.41
N GLY A 326 35.16 12.20 -18.11
CA GLY A 326 34.98 12.69 -16.74
C GLY A 326 33.66 12.23 -16.11
N LYS A 327 33.57 12.27 -14.77
CA LYS A 327 32.32 11.94 -14.06
C LYS A 327 31.19 12.83 -14.59
N PHE A 328 30.22 12.22 -15.26
CA PHE A 328 28.94 12.87 -15.52
C PHE A 328 28.25 13.11 -14.19
N VAL A 329 28.04 14.39 -13.88
CA VAL A 329 27.16 14.84 -12.81
C VAL A 329 25.89 15.30 -13.51
N GLU A 330 24.77 14.66 -13.18
CA GLU A 330 23.46 15.19 -13.55
C GLU A 330 23.23 16.45 -12.70
N HIS A 331 22.93 17.58 -13.34
CA HIS A 331 22.66 18.86 -12.68
C HIS A 331 21.16 19.26 -12.77
N ASP A 332 20.34 18.37 -13.30
CA ASP A 332 18.88 18.50 -13.35
C ASP A 332 18.32 17.49 -12.32
N ASP A 333 17.99 18.00 -11.13
CA ASP A 333 17.59 17.20 -9.97
C ASP A 333 16.42 16.26 -10.30
N TRP A 334 15.52 16.66 -11.19
CA TRP A 334 14.42 15.83 -11.66
C TRP A 334 14.92 14.53 -12.34
N PHE A 335 15.97 14.59 -13.16
CA PHE A 335 16.56 13.39 -13.76
C PHE A 335 17.35 12.56 -12.74
N HIS A 336 17.87 13.18 -11.68
CA HIS A 336 18.53 12.48 -10.58
C HIS A 336 17.52 11.67 -9.74
N ASP A 337 16.50 12.34 -9.21
CA ASP A 337 15.45 11.74 -8.37
C ASP A 337 14.66 10.68 -9.13
N ARG A 338 14.30 10.98 -10.39
CA ARG A 338 13.59 10.04 -11.27
C ARG A 338 14.39 8.76 -11.50
N ARG A 339 15.72 8.87 -11.61
CA ARG A 339 16.60 7.70 -11.72
C ARG A 339 16.62 6.88 -10.44
N ILE A 340 16.72 7.52 -9.27
CA ILE A 340 16.67 6.83 -7.96
C ILE A 340 15.34 6.08 -7.79
N TYR A 341 14.22 6.73 -8.12
CA TYR A 341 12.90 6.09 -8.14
C TYR A 341 12.87 4.84 -9.04
N LEU A 342 13.41 4.93 -10.27
CA LEU A 342 13.44 3.80 -11.21
C LEU A 342 14.39 2.68 -10.77
N ASP A 343 15.51 3.00 -10.12
CA ASP A 343 16.43 2.02 -9.52
C ASP A 343 15.75 1.28 -8.35
N ALA A 344 14.95 1.97 -7.52
CA ALA A 344 14.16 1.36 -6.45
C ALA A 344 12.98 0.52 -6.98
N LEU A 345 12.24 1.03 -7.98
CA LEU A 345 11.13 0.33 -8.61
C LEU A 345 11.59 -0.97 -9.30
N GLU A 346 12.74 -0.98 -9.96
CA GLU A 346 13.29 -2.20 -10.55
C GLU A 346 13.60 -3.27 -9.47
N ALA A 347 14.11 -2.86 -8.31
CA ALA A 347 14.36 -3.77 -7.20
C ALA A 347 13.06 -4.34 -6.61
N GLN A 348 12.02 -3.52 -6.46
CA GLN A 348 10.69 -3.94 -6.02
C GLN A 348 10.03 -4.90 -7.02
N LEU A 349 10.04 -4.58 -8.32
CA LEU A 349 9.50 -5.46 -9.36
C LEU A 349 10.25 -6.79 -9.45
N LYS A 350 11.58 -6.81 -9.26
CA LYS A 350 12.36 -8.06 -9.20
C LYS A 350 12.03 -8.90 -7.96
N ALA A 351 11.72 -8.29 -6.82
CA ALA A 351 11.23 -9.00 -5.65
C ALA A 351 9.81 -9.56 -5.90
N LEU A 352 8.94 -8.80 -6.56
CA LEU A 352 7.59 -9.22 -6.93
C LEU A 352 7.59 -10.39 -7.93
N LEU A 353 8.43 -10.32 -8.98
CA LEU A 353 8.58 -11.42 -9.95
C LEU A 353 9.01 -12.71 -9.24
N LYS A 354 10.01 -12.64 -8.35
CA LYS A 354 10.47 -13.78 -7.56
C LYS A 354 9.36 -14.33 -6.64
N ALA A 355 8.48 -13.49 -6.13
CA ALA A 355 7.31 -13.93 -5.37
C ALA A 355 6.31 -14.67 -6.27
N THR A 356 6.01 -14.15 -7.47
CA THR A 356 5.20 -14.84 -8.48
C THR A 356 5.80 -16.19 -8.88
N ASP A 357 7.10 -16.25 -9.16
CA ASP A 357 7.83 -17.50 -9.45
C ASP A 357 7.68 -18.53 -8.30
N THR A 358 7.67 -18.05 -7.05
CA THR A 358 7.50 -18.90 -5.86
C THR A 358 6.07 -19.45 -5.76
N VAL A 359 5.04 -18.65 -6.04
CA VAL A 359 3.64 -19.10 -6.09
C VAL A 359 3.42 -20.12 -7.22
N VAL A 360 3.95 -19.84 -8.41
CA VAL A 360 3.90 -20.76 -9.57
C VAL A 360 4.57 -22.10 -9.24
N SER A 361 5.75 -22.06 -8.60
CA SER A 361 6.47 -23.25 -8.14
C SER A 361 5.67 -24.05 -7.10
N GLN A 362 5.06 -23.36 -6.12
CA GLN A 362 4.21 -23.99 -5.11
C GLN A 362 2.95 -24.63 -5.72
N ARG A 363 2.30 -23.97 -6.70
CA ARG A 363 1.14 -24.54 -7.42
C ARG A 363 1.51 -25.76 -8.25
N LYS A 364 2.67 -25.76 -8.93
CA LYS A 364 3.17 -26.98 -9.62
C LYS A 364 3.48 -28.12 -8.61
N GLY A 365 4.05 -27.81 -7.45
CA GLY A 365 4.26 -28.79 -6.38
C GLY A 365 2.95 -29.34 -5.77
N LEU A 366 1.88 -28.53 -5.67
CA LEU A 366 0.55 -29.00 -5.28
C LEU A 366 -0.08 -29.90 -6.36
N ALA A 367 0.09 -29.55 -7.64
CA ALA A 367 -0.37 -30.38 -8.76
C ALA A 367 0.33 -31.76 -8.77
N GLU A 368 1.64 -31.80 -8.53
CA GLU A 368 2.41 -33.04 -8.36
C GLU A 368 1.89 -33.86 -7.15
N ALA A 369 1.73 -33.23 -5.99
CA ALA A 369 1.25 -33.91 -4.77
C ALA A 369 -0.18 -34.46 -4.90
N CYS A 370 -1.10 -33.74 -5.56
CA CYS A 370 -2.43 -34.26 -5.88
C CYS A 370 -2.37 -35.46 -6.85
N GLY A 371 -1.42 -35.47 -7.80
CA GLY A 371 -1.17 -36.62 -8.66
C GLY A 371 -0.71 -37.87 -7.91
N ASP A 372 0.26 -37.72 -7.01
CA ASP A 372 0.75 -38.82 -6.17
C ASP A 372 -0.32 -39.30 -5.17
N PHE A 373 -1.14 -38.39 -4.65
CA PHE A 373 -2.24 -38.74 -3.74
C PHE A 373 -3.39 -39.45 -4.47
N SER A 374 -3.75 -39.03 -5.69
CA SER A 374 -4.64 -39.79 -6.58
C SER A 374 -4.14 -41.22 -6.79
N ALA A 375 -2.89 -41.38 -7.24
CA ALA A 375 -2.32 -42.71 -7.49
C ALA A 375 -2.32 -43.59 -6.24
N SER A 376 -2.12 -43.00 -5.05
CA SER A 376 -2.20 -43.67 -3.76
C SER A 376 -3.64 -44.09 -3.39
N LEU A 377 -4.63 -43.23 -3.61
CA LEU A 377 -6.04 -43.49 -3.36
C LEU A 377 -6.61 -44.57 -4.28
N HIS A 378 -6.32 -44.51 -5.59
CA HIS A 378 -6.67 -45.55 -6.56
C HIS A 378 -6.03 -46.90 -6.18
N SER A 379 -4.75 -46.90 -5.79
CA SER A 379 -4.05 -48.11 -5.35
C SER A 379 -4.65 -48.71 -4.07
N LEU A 380 -5.20 -47.88 -3.17
CA LEU A 380 -5.88 -48.34 -1.96
C LEU A 380 -7.28 -48.87 -2.29
N SER A 381 -8.05 -48.16 -3.13
CA SER A 381 -9.36 -48.60 -3.62
C SER A 381 -9.30 -49.98 -4.29
N ALA A 382 -8.33 -50.18 -5.19
CA ALA A 382 -8.12 -51.45 -5.90
C ALA A 382 -7.76 -52.65 -5.00
N VAL A 383 -7.48 -52.42 -3.72
CA VAL A 383 -7.19 -53.46 -2.70
C VAL A 383 -8.35 -53.60 -1.69
N GLU A 384 -9.21 -52.60 -1.55
CA GLU A 384 -10.34 -52.62 -0.63
C GLU A 384 -11.48 -53.49 -1.18
N LEU A 385 -11.99 -54.40 -0.33
CA LEU A 385 -12.97 -55.43 -0.69
C LEU A 385 -14.42 -54.99 -0.45
N SER A 386 -14.64 -53.93 0.35
CA SER A 386 -15.94 -53.33 0.59
C SER A 386 -16.29 -52.32 -0.52
N PRO A 387 -17.33 -52.56 -1.35
CA PRO A 387 -17.72 -51.62 -2.40
C PRO A 387 -18.08 -50.23 -1.87
N ALA A 388 -18.66 -50.18 -0.67
CA ALA A 388 -19.01 -48.95 0.05
C ALA A 388 -17.80 -48.17 0.60
N LEU A 389 -16.57 -48.63 0.32
CA LEU A 389 -15.32 -47.91 0.63
C LEU A 389 -14.45 -47.75 -0.62
N SER A 390 -14.32 -48.79 -1.47
CA SER A 390 -13.54 -48.70 -2.69
C SER A 390 -14.13 -47.71 -3.72
N GLY A 391 -15.46 -47.70 -3.91
CA GLY A 391 -16.12 -46.71 -4.80
C GLY A 391 -15.83 -45.25 -4.41
N PRO A 392 -16.08 -44.86 -3.14
CA PRO A 392 -15.68 -43.54 -2.62
C PRO A 392 -14.19 -43.22 -2.73
N LEU A 393 -13.30 -44.19 -2.46
CA LEU A 393 -11.84 -43.98 -2.57
C LEU A 393 -11.36 -43.80 -4.02
N ASP A 394 -11.97 -44.50 -4.98
CA ASP A 394 -11.65 -44.35 -6.41
C ASP A 394 -12.16 -43.00 -6.94
N SER A 395 -13.38 -42.64 -6.56
CA SER A 395 -13.98 -41.34 -6.88
C SER A 395 -13.12 -40.18 -6.33
N LEU A 396 -12.61 -40.31 -5.10
CA LEU A 396 -11.69 -39.34 -4.51
C LEU A 396 -10.35 -39.27 -5.26
N SER A 397 -9.86 -40.37 -5.85
CA SER A 397 -8.70 -40.33 -6.74
C SER A 397 -8.97 -39.49 -7.98
N ASP A 398 -10.07 -39.74 -8.70
CA ASP A 398 -10.45 -38.99 -9.91
C ASP A 398 -10.59 -37.49 -9.64
N ILE A 399 -11.07 -37.13 -8.45
CA ILE A 399 -11.14 -35.75 -7.97
C ILE A 399 -9.75 -35.13 -7.79
N GLN A 400 -8.81 -35.85 -7.18
CA GLN A 400 -7.43 -35.37 -7.05
C GLN A 400 -6.74 -35.18 -8.41
N ILE A 401 -7.11 -35.95 -9.46
CA ILE A 401 -6.67 -35.69 -10.84
C ILE A 401 -7.21 -34.35 -11.35
N ARG A 402 -8.52 -34.07 -11.20
CA ARG A 402 -9.12 -32.79 -11.64
C ARG A 402 -8.53 -31.59 -10.88
N ILE A 403 -8.32 -31.73 -9.58
CA ILE A 403 -7.68 -30.71 -8.73
C ILE A 403 -6.23 -30.47 -9.18
N ARG A 404 -5.49 -31.52 -9.55
CA ARG A 404 -4.17 -31.38 -10.17
C ARG A 404 -4.23 -30.58 -11.47
N GLU A 405 -5.12 -30.95 -12.40
CA GLU A 405 -5.24 -30.27 -13.71
C GLU A 405 -5.60 -28.79 -13.54
N LEU A 406 -6.45 -28.48 -12.56
CA LEU A 406 -6.80 -27.13 -12.15
C LEU A 406 -5.57 -26.34 -11.67
N TYR A 407 -4.79 -26.87 -10.71
CA TYR A 407 -3.57 -26.20 -10.23
C TYR A 407 -2.49 -26.03 -11.32
N GLU A 408 -2.33 -27.03 -12.20
CA GLU A 408 -1.37 -26.99 -13.30
C GLU A 408 -1.74 -25.88 -14.32
N ARG A 409 -3.04 -25.69 -14.57
CA ARG A 409 -3.60 -24.59 -15.38
C ARG A 409 -3.48 -23.22 -14.68
N GLN A 410 -3.77 -23.15 -13.38
CA GLN A 410 -3.66 -21.92 -12.59
C GLN A 410 -2.21 -21.40 -12.56
N ALA A 411 -1.24 -22.30 -12.43
CA ALA A 411 0.19 -21.97 -12.49
C ALA A 411 0.62 -21.40 -13.86
N GLN A 412 -0.01 -21.85 -14.96
CA GLN A 412 0.21 -21.27 -16.29
C GLN A 412 -0.43 -19.87 -16.41
N GLN A 413 -1.64 -19.69 -15.89
CA GLN A 413 -2.34 -18.40 -15.90
C GLN A 413 -1.57 -17.32 -15.14
N ASP A 414 -0.99 -17.62 -13.97
CA ASP A 414 -0.13 -16.69 -13.21
C ASP A 414 1.06 -16.17 -14.02
N VAL A 415 1.74 -17.07 -14.74
CA VAL A 415 2.91 -16.74 -15.57
C VAL A 415 2.48 -15.83 -16.73
N LEU A 416 1.40 -16.20 -17.43
CA LEU A 416 0.93 -15.50 -18.62
C LEU A 416 0.31 -14.13 -18.31
N THR A 417 -0.29 -13.95 -17.12
CA THR A 417 -0.88 -12.68 -16.66
C THR A 417 0.14 -11.84 -15.90
N MET A 418 0.40 -12.20 -14.64
CA MET A 418 1.20 -11.41 -13.70
C MET A 418 2.69 -11.48 -14.04
N GLY A 419 3.22 -12.68 -14.31
CA GLY A 419 4.64 -12.90 -14.59
C GLY A 419 5.14 -12.09 -15.77
N ILE A 420 4.49 -12.22 -16.94
CA ILE A 420 4.84 -11.47 -18.17
C ILE A 420 4.75 -9.95 -17.97
N VAL A 421 3.75 -9.44 -17.25
CA VAL A 421 3.61 -7.99 -17.00
C VAL A 421 4.77 -7.47 -16.15
N ILE A 422 5.10 -8.13 -15.03
CA ILE A 422 6.21 -7.70 -14.16
C ILE A 422 7.55 -7.72 -14.93
N ASP A 423 7.80 -8.82 -15.63
CA ASP A 423 9.00 -9.06 -16.44
C ASP A 423 9.13 -8.03 -17.60
N GLU A 424 8.03 -7.67 -18.26
CA GLU A 424 8.01 -6.58 -19.25
C GLU A 424 8.41 -5.24 -18.62
N TYR A 425 7.86 -4.88 -17.46
CA TYR A 425 8.15 -3.60 -16.82
C TYR A 425 9.56 -3.52 -16.24
N ILE A 426 10.14 -4.63 -15.75
CA ILE A 426 11.58 -4.71 -15.42
C ILE A 426 12.43 -4.39 -16.66
N ARG A 427 12.12 -5.00 -17.82
CA ARG A 427 12.86 -4.71 -19.05
C ARG A 427 12.63 -3.28 -19.56
N LEU A 428 11.42 -2.73 -19.45
CA LEU A 428 11.11 -1.36 -19.87
C LEU A 428 11.92 -0.34 -19.05
N ILE A 429 12.10 -0.56 -17.75
CA ILE A 429 13.03 0.25 -16.93
C ILE A 429 14.47 0.14 -17.48
N GLY A 430 14.86 -1.01 -18.03
CA GLY A 430 16.11 -1.18 -18.80
C GLY A 430 16.20 -0.33 -20.07
N SER A 431 15.11 -0.19 -20.85
CA SER A 431 15.06 0.74 -22.00
C SER A 431 15.11 2.20 -21.53
N VAL A 432 14.37 2.56 -20.48
CA VAL A 432 14.45 3.89 -19.84
C VAL A 432 15.89 4.21 -19.45
N LYS A 433 16.59 3.29 -18.76
CA LYS A 433 18.02 3.44 -18.41
C LYS A 433 18.93 3.56 -19.64
N THR A 434 18.53 3.00 -20.78
CA THR A 434 19.23 3.17 -22.07
C THR A 434 18.99 4.57 -22.65
N ALA A 435 17.77 5.11 -22.59
CA ALA A 435 17.46 6.50 -22.96
C ALA A 435 18.24 7.52 -22.09
N PHE A 436 18.33 7.29 -20.77
CA PHE A 436 19.21 8.05 -19.87
C PHE A 436 20.69 8.01 -20.32
N GLN A 437 21.21 6.84 -20.73
CA GLN A 437 22.57 6.74 -21.27
C GLN A 437 22.73 7.44 -22.62
N GLN A 438 21.68 7.53 -23.45
CA GLN A 438 21.70 8.30 -24.69
C GLN A 438 21.74 9.81 -24.40
N ARG A 439 20.92 10.32 -23.46
CA ARG A 439 20.97 11.73 -23.01
C ARG A 439 22.34 12.07 -22.43
N GLN A 440 22.93 11.16 -21.65
CA GLN A 440 24.31 11.27 -21.16
C GLN A 440 25.33 11.33 -22.31
N LYS A 441 25.18 10.56 -23.39
CA LYS A 441 26.05 10.65 -24.59
C LYS A 441 25.89 11.97 -25.32
N ALA A 442 24.67 12.49 -25.45
CA ALA A 442 24.39 13.80 -26.05
C ALA A 442 25.06 14.94 -25.27
N TYR A 443 24.98 14.92 -23.93
CA TYR A 443 25.69 15.87 -23.06
C TYR A 443 27.20 15.92 -23.33
N HIS A 444 27.85 14.75 -23.41
CA HIS A 444 29.29 14.67 -23.70
C HIS A 444 29.61 15.12 -25.13
N SER A 445 28.72 14.87 -26.10
CA SER A 445 28.87 15.34 -27.48
C SER A 445 28.85 16.87 -27.56
N TRP A 446 27.87 17.52 -26.91
CA TRP A 446 27.81 18.98 -26.78
C TRP A 446 29.07 19.54 -26.12
N HIS A 447 29.47 19.03 -24.95
CA HIS A 447 30.66 19.53 -24.25
C HIS A 447 31.96 19.28 -25.03
N SER A 448 32.06 18.19 -25.80
CA SER A 448 33.20 17.93 -26.68
C SER A 448 33.25 18.92 -27.86
N ALA A 449 32.10 19.21 -28.48
CA ALA A 449 31.98 20.22 -29.51
C ALA A 449 32.31 21.63 -28.97
N GLU A 450 31.93 21.94 -27.72
CA GLU A 450 32.18 23.23 -27.10
C GLU A 450 33.66 23.44 -26.76
N GLN A 451 34.33 22.40 -26.25
CA GLN A 451 35.80 22.42 -26.08
C GLN A 451 36.53 22.57 -27.41
N GLU A 452 36.04 21.98 -28.49
CA GLU A 452 36.62 22.14 -29.83
C GLU A 452 36.38 23.55 -30.39
N LEU A 453 35.19 24.12 -30.20
CA LEU A 453 34.89 25.53 -30.50
C LEU A 453 35.82 26.48 -29.73
N GLN A 454 36.04 26.25 -28.43
CA GLN A 454 36.94 27.05 -27.61
C GLN A 454 38.39 27.00 -28.12
N LYS A 455 38.90 25.81 -28.51
CA LYS A 455 40.24 25.66 -29.13
C LYS A 455 40.35 26.41 -30.45
N ARG A 456 39.31 26.34 -31.30
CA ARG A 456 39.27 27.03 -32.60
C ARG A 456 39.26 28.55 -32.43
N LYS A 457 38.40 29.08 -31.56
CA LYS A 457 38.38 30.51 -31.19
C LYS A 457 39.71 30.97 -30.60
N ALA A 458 40.29 30.25 -29.64
CA ALA A 458 41.60 30.57 -29.07
C ALA A 458 42.74 30.57 -30.12
N THR A 459 42.63 29.73 -31.16
CA THR A 459 43.58 29.69 -32.28
C THR A 459 43.39 30.87 -33.24
N GLN A 460 42.15 31.26 -33.53
CA GLN A 460 41.80 32.47 -34.31
C GLN A 460 42.30 33.74 -33.59
N ASP A 461 41.99 33.88 -32.29
CA ASP A 461 42.47 34.97 -31.42
C ASP A 461 43.99 35.09 -31.42
N LYS A 462 44.71 33.96 -31.31
CA LYS A 462 46.17 33.93 -31.30
C LYS A 462 46.77 34.40 -32.62
N LEU A 463 46.12 34.14 -33.75
CA LEU A 463 46.54 34.62 -35.08
C LEU A 463 46.20 36.10 -35.28
N LEU A 464 45.01 36.56 -34.85
CA LEU A 464 44.66 37.98 -34.83
C LEU A 464 45.67 38.81 -34.03
N ARG A 465 46.06 38.32 -32.83
CA ARG A 465 47.06 38.96 -31.96
C ARG A 465 48.51 38.87 -32.49
N GLN A 466 48.79 38.08 -33.52
CA GLN A 466 50.14 37.97 -34.11
C GLN A 466 50.44 39.01 -35.20
N GLY A 467 49.45 39.79 -35.66
CA GLY A 467 49.66 40.98 -36.50
C GLY A 467 50.23 40.74 -37.91
N ARG A 468 50.47 39.48 -38.32
CA ARG A 468 50.90 39.14 -39.69
C ARG A 468 49.68 38.90 -40.59
N SER A 469 49.68 39.53 -41.76
CA SER A 469 48.67 39.30 -42.79
C SER A 469 48.70 37.85 -43.29
N GLN A 470 47.75 37.04 -42.84
CA GLN A 470 47.40 35.71 -43.38
C GLN A 470 45.88 35.65 -43.59
N GLN A 471 45.35 36.57 -44.41
CA GLN A 471 43.91 36.79 -44.55
C GLN A 471 43.14 35.51 -44.92
N ASP A 472 43.64 34.71 -45.87
CA ASP A 472 43.00 33.46 -46.29
C ASP A 472 42.89 32.45 -45.14
N ARG A 473 43.89 32.41 -44.26
CA ARG A 473 43.91 31.54 -43.09
C ARG A 473 42.98 32.03 -41.98
N LEU A 474 42.80 33.34 -41.84
CA LEU A 474 41.78 33.93 -40.97
C LEU A 474 40.37 33.67 -41.51
N ASN A 475 40.17 33.75 -42.82
CA ASN A 475 38.90 33.42 -43.48
C ASN A 475 38.55 31.93 -43.26
N GLN A 476 39.52 31.02 -43.48
CA GLN A 476 39.34 29.59 -43.24
C GLN A 476 39.03 29.29 -41.76
N LEU A 477 39.78 29.88 -40.82
CA LEU A 477 39.53 29.69 -39.39
C LEU A 477 38.18 30.28 -38.94
N SER A 478 37.71 31.35 -39.58
CA SER A 478 36.37 31.90 -39.32
C SER A 478 35.26 30.94 -39.76
N ALA A 479 35.44 30.25 -40.90
CA ALA A 479 34.54 29.19 -41.33
C ALA A 479 34.61 27.96 -40.40
N ASP A 480 35.82 27.52 -40.01
CA ASP A 480 36.03 26.44 -39.03
C ASP A 480 35.40 26.74 -37.66
N VAL A 481 35.33 28.01 -37.25
CA VAL A 481 34.63 28.46 -36.04
C VAL A 481 33.12 28.45 -36.25
N ALA A 482 32.59 29.01 -37.35
CA ALA A 482 31.15 28.98 -37.64
C ALA A 482 30.59 27.54 -37.80
N ASP A 483 31.40 26.61 -38.30
CA ASP A 483 31.08 25.18 -38.33
C ASP A 483 31.06 24.55 -36.92
N ALA A 484 31.99 24.95 -36.05
CA ALA A 484 32.02 24.49 -34.66
C ALA A 484 30.86 25.08 -33.85
N GLU A 485 30.49 26.35 -34.05
CA GLU A 485 29.31 26.98 -33.43
C GLU A 485 28.01 26.27 -33.84
N ARG A 486 27.84 25.96 -35.13
CA ARG A 486 26.70 25.17 -35.61
C ARG A 486 26.65 23.78 -34.98
N LYS A 487 27.79 23.09 -34.85
CA LYS A 487 27.87 21.77 -34.19
C LYS A 487 27.56 21.84 -32.69
N VAL A 488 28.04 22.85 -31.98
CA VAL A 488 27.68 23.11 -30.57
C VAL A 488 26.19 23.35 -30.42
N HIS A 489 25.61 24.21 -31.26
CA HIS A 489 24.18 24.51 -31.22
C HIS A 489 23.32 23.26 -31.52
N GLN A 490 23.68 22.47 -32.54
CA GLN A 490 22.98 21.22 -32.88
C GLN A 490 23.08 20.17 -31.76
N ALA A 491 24.27 19.94 -31.20
CA ALA A 491 24.47 18.95 -30.14
C ALA A 491 23.77 19.36 -28.83
N ARG A 492 23.75 20.67 -28.51
CA ARG A 492 22.99 21.19 -27.38
C ARG A 492 21.48 21.08 -27.61
N LEU A 493 20.98 21.52 -28.77
CA LEU A 493 19.56 21.44 -29.10
C LEU A 493 19.05 19.99 -28.99
N LEU A 494 19.82 19.02 -29.49
CA LEU A 494 19.50 17.60 -29.36
C LEU A 494 19.48 17.13 -27.89
N PHE A 495 20.39 17.61 -27.03
CA PHE A 495 20.34 17.30 -25.59
C PHE A 495 19.12 17.93 -24.89
N ASP A 496 18.81 19.20 -25.19
CA ASP A 496 17.68 19.94 -24.62
C ASP A 496 16.33 19.34 -25.11
N ASP A 497 16.25 18.91 -26.37
CA ASP A 497 15.09 18.23 -26.98
C ASP A 497 14.89 16.82 -26.41
N MET A 498 15.96 16.01 -26.28
CA MET A 498 15.90 14.73 -25.59
C MET A 498 15.45 14.91 -24.13
N GLY A 499 15.88 15.98 -23.45
CA GLY A 499 15.44 16.32 -22.11
C GLY A 499 13.92 16.57 -22.01
N ARG A 500 13.32 17.20 -23.03
CA ARG A 500 11.87 17.41 -23.11
C ARG A 500 11.12 16.13 -23.48
N LEU A 501 11.60 15.41 -24.49
CA LEU A 501 11.01 14.16 -24.98
C LEU A 501 10.97 13.08 -23.87
N MET A 502 12.09 12.90 -23.15
CA MET A 502 12.16 11.94 -22.04
C MET A 502 11.17 12.25 -20.91
N ARG A 503 10.84 13.51 -20.64
CA ARG A 503 9.84 13.88 -19.62
C ARG A 503 8.45 13.39 -20.04
N SER A 504 7.99 13.74 -21.24
CA SER A 504 6.72 13.25 -21.79
C SER A 504 6.65 11.73 -21.97
N GLU A 505 7.77 11.09 -22.31
CA GLU A 505 7.87 9.63 -22.41
C GLU A 505 7.78 8.93 -21.04
N LEU A 506 8.38 9.52 -20.00
CA LEU A 506 8.29 8.99 -18.63
C LEU A 506 6.88 9.16 -18.05
N GLU A 507 6.21 10.29 -18.30
CA GLU A 507 4.80 10.49 -17.96
C GLU A 507 3.87 9.49 -18.67
N ARG A 508 4.13 9.22 -19.96
CA ARG A 508 3.44 8.19 -20.74
C ARG A 508 3.66 6.80 -20.12
N PHE A 509 4.91 6.43 -19.84
CA PHE A 509 5.29 5.16 -19.22
C PHE A 509 4.66 4.96 -17.83
N GLU A 510 4.55 6.01 -17.01
CA GLU A 510 3.90 5.90 -15.69
C GLU A 510 2.41 5.58 -15.78
N ARG A 511 1.69 6.23 -16.70
CA ARG A 511 0.27 5.96 -16.93
C ARG A 511 0.07 4.56 -17.51
N GLU A 512 0.80 4.21 -18.58
CA GLU A 512 0.74 2.87 -19.19
C GLU A 512 1.08 1.78 -18.17
N LYS A 513 2.04 2.01 -17.26
CA LYS A 513 2.34 1.09 -16.15
C LYS A 513 1.15 0.89 -15.21
N VAL A 514 0.40 1.93 -14.86
CA VAL A 514 -0.78 1.77 -13.99
C VAL A 514 -1.90 1.03 -14.71
N GLU A 515 -2.14 1.34 -15.98
CA GLU A 515 -3.15 0.69 -16.82
C GLU A 515 -2.85 -0.81 -17.03
N ASP A 516 -1.62 -1.17 -17.42
CA ASP A 516 -1.19 -2.56 -17.62
C ASP A 516 -1.21 -3.39 -16.33
N PHE A 517 -0.69 -2.85 -15.22
CA PHE A 517 -0.71 -3.58 -13.94
C PHE A 517 -2.13 -3.72 -13.39
N LYS A 518 -3.01 -2.74 -13.58
CA LYS A 518 -4.42 -2.87 -13.22
C LYS A 518 -5.06 -4.05 -13.98
N SER A 519 -4.97 -4.06 -15.31
CA SER A 519 -5.53 -5.15 -16.13
C SER A 519 -4.92 -6.52 -15.83
N GLY A 520 -3.60 -6.57 -15.55
CA GLY A 520 -2.91 -7.79 -15.13
C GLY A 520 -3.37 -8.31 -13.75
N VAL A 521 -3.62 -7.42 -12.79
CA VAL A 521 -4.20 -7.76 -11.48
C VAL A 521 -5.66 -8.21 -11.62
N GLU A 522 -6.47 -7.52 -12.41
CA GLU A 522 -7.87 -7.90 -12.68
C GLU A 522 -7.95 -9.31 -13.27
N THR A 523 -7.22 -9.57 -14.36
CA THR A 523 -7.20 -10.90 -15.01
C THR A 523 -6.70 -12.00 -14.08
N PHE A 524 -5.68 -11.71 -13.26
CA PHE A 524 -5.15 -12.64 -12.26
C PHE A 524 -6.21 -12.96 -11.17
N LEU A 525 -6.87 -11.94 -10.61
CA LEU A 525 -7.91 -12.14 -9.59
C LEU A 525 -9.14 -12.87 -10.13
N GLU A 526 -9.59 -12.53 -11.34
CA GLU A 526 -10.66 -13.28 -12.04
C GLU A 526 -10.28 -14.75 -12.21
N SER A 527 -9.07 -15.04 -12.72
CA SER A 527 -8.61 -16.43 -12.88
C SER A 527 -8.49 -17.19 -11.54
N ALA A 528 -8.15 -16.49 -10.46
CA ALA A 528 -8.10 -17.08 -9.12
C ALA A 528 -9.51 -17.38 -8.56
N VAL A 529 -10.48 -16.50 -8.82
CA VAL A 529 -11.89 -16.69 -8.41
C VAL A 529 -12.57 -17.80 -9.21
N GLU A 530 -12.43 -17.83 -10.54
CA GLU A 530 -13.03 -18.90 -11.35
C GLU A 530 -12.41 -20.27 -11.03
N ALA A 531 -11.10 -20.34 -10.81
CA ALA A 531 -10.45 -21.58 -10.36
C ALA A 531 -10.94 -22.02 -8.97
N GLN A 532 -11.21 -21.09 -8.05
CA GLN A 532 -11.78 -21.44 -6.74
C GLN A 532 -13.23 -21.93 -6.85
N LYS A 533 -14.03 -21.42 -7.81
CA LYS A 533 -15.38 -21.94 -8.11
C LYS A 533 -15.31 -23.35 -8.70
N GLU A 534 -14.42 -23.59 -9.65
CA GLU A 534 -14.21 -24.92 -10.24
C GLU A 534 -13.78 -25.95 -9.19
N LEU A 535 -12.92 -25.55 -8.24
CA LEU A 535 -12.58 -26.37 -7.09
C LEU A 535 -13.80 -26.68 -6.21
N ILE A 536 -14.67 -25.69 -5.95
CA ILE A 536 -15.91 -25.89 -5.19
C ILE A 536 -16.85 -26.85 -5.94
N GLU A 537 -17.08 -26.66 -7.24
CA GLU A 537 -17.93 -27.54 -8.07
C GLU A 537 -17.43 -28.99 -8.08
N ILE A 538 -16.10 -29.21 -8.11
CA ILE A 538 -15.48 -30.53 -8.00
C ILE A 538 -15.81 -31.20 -6.64
N TRP A 539 -15.74 -30.46 -5.54
CA TRP A 539 -16.07 -30.99 -4.20
C TRP A 539 -17.57 -31.14 -3.95
N GLU A 540 -18.41 -30.25 -4.47
CA GLU A 540 -19.88 -30.34 -4.40
C GLU A 540 -20.37 -31.56 -5.20
N THR A 541 -19.83 -31.79 -6.40
CA THR A 541 -20.12 -32.99 -7.20
C THR A 541 -19.79 -34.27 -6.44
N PHE A 542 -18.66 -34.30 -5.70
CA PHE A 542 -18.29 -35.45 -4.88
C PHE A 542 -19.25 -35.70 -3.73
N LEU A 543 -19.60 -34.64 -3.00
CA LEU A 543 -20.50 -34.75 -1.85
C LEU A 543 -21.87 -35.30 -2.29
N MET A 544 -22.40 -34.79 -3.41
CA MET A 544 -23.64 -35.30 -4.01
C MET A 544 -23.51 -36.77 -4.47
N GLN A 545 -22.35 -37.21 -4.95
CA GLN A 545 -22.12 -38.62 -5.30
C GLN A 545 -22.16 -39.52 -4.06
N LEU A 546 -21.49 -39.12 -2.97
CA LEU A 546 -21.52 -39.87 -1.69
C LEU A 546 -22.94 -39.97 -1.12
N ASP A 547 -23.71 -38.88 -1.17
CA ASP A 547 -25.11 -38.86 -0.69
C ASP A 547 -26.05 -39.75 -1.54
N THR A 548 -25.71 -40.04 -2.81
CA THR A 548 -26.54 -40.91 -3.69
C THR A 548 -26.34 -42.41 -3.50
N ASP A 549 -25.32 -42.88 -2.76
CA ASP A 549 -25.08 -44.32 -2.57
C ASP A 549 -26.12 -44.99 -1.63
N GLU A 550 -27.02 -44.25 -0.97
CA GLU A 550 -28.23 -44.80 -0.31
C GLU A 550 -29.39 -45.11 -1.29
N GLY A 551 -29.08 -45.50 -2.54
CA GLY A 551 -29.89 -46.49 -3.26
C GLY A 551 -31.01 -46.01 -4.18
N GLU A 552 -31.08 -44.72 -4.55
CA GLU A 552 -31.98 -44.24 -5.62
C GLU A 552 -31.21 -43.78 -6.87
N MET A 553 -31.60 -44.29 -8.05
CA MET A 553 -31.03 -43.87 -9.34
C MET A 553 -31.45 -42.44 -9.70
N PHE A 554 -30.53 -41.49 -9.58
CA PHE A 554 -30.74 -40.13 -10.06
C PHE A 554 -30.80 -40.05 -11.59
N ALA A 555 -31.76 -39.27 -12.11
CA ALA A 555 -31.80 -38.84 -13.51
C ALA A 555 -31.42 -37.35 -13.57
N PRO A 556 -30.45 -36.95 -14.41
CA PRO A 556 -29.91 -35.59 -14.39
C PRO A 556 -30.97 -34.54 -14.76
N PRO A 557 -30.84 -33.30 -14.25
CA PRO A 557 -31.70 -32.19 -14.68
C PRO A 557 -31.52 -31.96 -16.18
N ALA A 558 -32.61 -31.70 -16.89
CA ALA A 558 -32.59 -31.50 -18.34
C ALA A 558 -31.82 -30.21 -18.69
N GLY A 559 -30.56 -30.36 -19.14
CA GLY A 559 -29.71 -29.24 -19.51
C GLY A 559 -28.43 -29.60 -20.29
N ILE A 560 -27.79 -30.74 -20.00
CA ILE A 560 -26.51 -31.11 -20.61
C ILE A 560 -26.65 -32.36 -21.49
N VAL A 561 -26.73 -32.13 -22.81
CA VAL A 561 -26.37 -33.12 -23.83
C VAL A 561 -25.19 -32.55 -24.60
N VAL A 562 -24.02 -33.19 -24.50
CA VAL A 562 -22.85 -32.83 -25.31
C VAL A 562 -23.02 -33.40 -26.71
N SER A 563 -23.63 -32.63 -27.60
CA SER A 563 -23.71 -32.91 -29.04
C SER A 563 -23.51 -31.63 -29.85
N SER A 564 -22.68 -31.71 -30.88
CA SER A 564 -22.32 -30.57 -31.73
C SER A 564 -23.39 -30.18 -32.76
N ASN A 565 -23.31 -28.91 -33.19
CA ASN A 565 -24.01 -28.22 -34.28
C ASN A 565 -25.40 -27.58 -34.02
N ASP A 566 -25.52 -26.42 -34.69
CA ASP A 566 -26.69 -25.63 -35.11
C ASP A 566 -27.70 -25.03 -34.10
N GLN A 567 -27.54 -23.70 -33.94
CA GLN A 567 -28.48 -22.63 -34.32
C GLN A 567 -29.99 -22.66 -33.91
N THR A 568 -30.45 -21.45 -33.56
CA THR A 568 -31.84 -20.97 -33.49
C THR A 568 -32.76 -21.45 -32.34
N SER A 569 -32.97 -20.55 -31.37
CA SER A 569 -34.31 -20.11 -30.95
C SER A 569 -34.21 -18.73 -30.28
N ASN A 570 -35.34 -18.03 -30.09
CA ASN A 570 -35.35 -16.59 -29.77
C ASN A 570 -36.53 -16.24 -28.84
N ASN A 571 -36.33 -15.29 -27.91
CA ASN A 571 -37.34 -14.74 -26.97
C ASN A 571 -37.94 -15.72 -25.92
N THR A 572 -38.48 -15.26 -24.79
CA THR A 572 -38.81 -13.89 -24.34
C THR A 572 -38.16 -13.52 -23.00
N SER A 573 -37.63 -12.30 -22.88
CA SER A 573 -37.23 -11.71 -21.60
C SER A 573 -38.40 -11.03 -20.87
N ALA A 574 -38.41 -11.12 -19.53
CA ALA A 574 -39.15 -10.20 -18.68
C ALA A 574 -38.17 -9.10 -18.23
N ALA A 575 -38.39 -7.87 -18.68
CA ALA A 575 -37.46 -6.77 -18.42
C ALA A 575 -37.59 -6.26 -16.97
N HIS A 576 -36.66 -6.64 -16.11
CA HIS A 576 -36.34 -5.86 -14.92
C HIS A 576 -35.32 -4.78 -15.27
N GLN A 577 -35.52 -3.60 -14.70
CA GLN A 577 -34.78 -2.39 -15.03
C GLN A 577 -33.41 -2.41 -14.35
N GLU A 578 -32.34 -2.57 -15.15
CA GLU A 578 -30.97 -2.65 -14.66
C GLU A 578 -30.58 -1.38 -13.89
N SER A 579 -29.85 -1.56 -12.78
CA SER A 579 -29.37 -0.47 -11.93
C SER A 579 -27.90 -0.16 -12.24
N GLU A 580 -27.57 1.12 -12.39
CA GLU A 580 -26.20 1.59 -12.68
C GLU A 580 -25.30 1.48 -11.43
N GLY A 581 -24.88 0.25 -11.11
CA GLY A 581 -24.02 -0.04 -9.98
C GLY A 581 -23.54 -1.50 -9.91
N TYR A 582 -22.31 -1.67 -9.45
CA TYR A 582 -21.72 -2.94 -9.08
C TYR A 582 -22.08 -3.27 -7.63
N TYR A 583 -22.22 -4.57 -7.33
CA TYR A 583 -22.46 -5.05 -5.98
C TYR A 583 -21.47 -6.17 -5.65
N ILE A 584 -20.83 -6.11 -4.48
CA ILE A 584 -19.92 -7.15 -3.99
C ILE A 584 -20.41 -7.66 -2.63
N ALA A 585 -20.51 -8.99 -2.49
CA ALA A 585 -20.70 -9.60 -1.19
C ALA A 585 -19.35 -9.76 -0.49
N THR A 586 -19.20 -9.28 0.75
CA THR A 586 -18.01 -9.57 1.57
C THR A 586 -18.41 -10.09 2.95
N SER A 587 -17.48 -10.81 3.57
CA SER A 587 -17.64 -11.43 4.88
C SER A 587 -16.50 -10.99 5.79
N THR A 588 -16.79 -10.14 6.76
CA THR A 588 -15.81 -9.64 7.73
C THR A 588 -15.75 -10.52 8.98
N PHE A 589 -15.25 -11.74 8.79
CA PHE A 589 -14.62 -12.63 9.78
C PHE A 589 -15.36 -13.06 11.07
N GLU A 590 -16.52 -12.52 11.45
CA GLU A 590 -17.05 -12.70 12.83
C GLU A 590 -18.13 -13.77 13.09
N TRP A 591 -18.88 -14.30 12.10
CA TRP A 591 -19.48 -15.67 12.10
C TRP A 591 -20.39 -15.96 10.89
N PHE A 592 -20.78 -17.24 10.72
CA PHE A 592 -21.64 -17.73 9.64
C PHE A 592 -23.15 -17.63 9.99
N PRO A 593 -24.02 -17.04 9.13
CA PRO A 593 -23.74 -16.22 7.95
C PRO A 593 -24.39 -14.82 8.01
N GLY A 594 -23.60 -13.80 8.35
CA GLY A 594 -23.93 -12.40 8.08
C GLY A 594 -23.32 -11.93 6.75
N VAL A 595 -24.00 -12.14 5.62
CA VAL A 595 -23.49 -11.72 4.29
C VAL A 595 -23.77 -10.22 4.05
N GLN A 596 -22.74 -9.39 4.19
CA GLN A 596 -22.80 -7.98 3.79
C GLN A 596 -22.72 -7.87 2.26
N ILE A 597 -23.44 -6.91 1.67
CA ILE A 597 -23.30 -6.55 0.25
C ILE A 597 -23.07 -5.05 0.19
N HIS A 598 -21.94 -4.67 -0.40
CA HIS A 598 -21.53 -3.29 -0.66
C HIS A 598 -21.92 -2.92 -2.09
N HIS A 599 -22.10 -1.63 -2.34
CA HIS A 599 -22.44 -1.09 -3.65
C HIS A 599 -21.33 -0.14 -4.13
N SER A 600 -21.04 -0.14 -5.42
CA SER A 600 -20.06 0.78 -6.03
C SER A 600 -20.50 1.21 -7.41
N LYS A 601 -20.14 2.43 -7.82
CA LYS A 601 -20.37 2.91 -9.20
C LYS A 601 -19.11 2.91 -10.07
N ASP A 602 -17.94 2.68 -9.48
CA ASP A 602 -16.64 2.83 -10.14
C ASP A 602 -15.61 1.73 -9.78
N LEU A 603 -16.02 0.74 -8.97
CA LEU A 603 -15.18 -0.33 -8.39
C LEU A 603 -14.04 0.14 -7.49
N ALA A 604 -13.95 1.45 -7.20
CA ALA A 604 -12.94 2.06 -6.34
C ALA A 604 -13.52 2.48 -4.98
N ASN A 605 -14.71 3.06 -4.98
CA ASN A 605 -15.45 3.50 -3.80
C ASN A 605 -16.60 2.52 -3.52
N TRP A 606 -16.61 1.92 -2.33
CA TRP A 606 -17.56 0.86 -1.96
C TRP A 606 -18.40 1.27 -0.74
N ASP A 607 -19.67 1.55 -0.98
CA ASP A 607 -20.67 1.89 0.02
C ASP A 607 -21.16 0.60 0.70
N LEU A 608 -20.71 0.34 1.92
CA LEU A 608 -21.51 -0.48 2.85
C LEU A 608 -22.78 0.31 3.18
N GLY A 609 -23.92 -0.37 3.38
CA GLY A 609 -25.16 0.28 3.79
C GLY A 609 -25.69 -0.29 5.08
N ILE A 610 -26.19 0.58 5.97
CA ILE A 610 -26.86 0.16 7.20
C ILE A 610 -28.09 -0.67 6.84
N ARG A 611 -28.07 -1.94 7.26
CA ARG A 611 -29.18 -2.87 7.11
C ARG A 611 -30.02 -2.92 8.37
N MET A 612 -31.33 -3.13 8.17
CA MET A 612 -32.26 -3.42 9.24
C MET A 612 -33.12 -4.64 8.86
N GLN A 613 -33.42 -5.46 9.84
CA GLN A 613 -34.36 -6.59 9.79
C GLN A 613 -35.09 -6.64 11.13
N GLN A 614 -36.29 -7.22 11.17
CA GLN A 614 -37.02 -7.37 12.42
C GLN A 614 -36.44 -8.53 13.25
N TRP A 615 -36.20 -8.29 14.55
CA TRP A 615 -36.05 -9.36 15.53
C TRP A 615 -37.44 -9.75 16.08
N ASP A 616 -37.73 -11.04 16.17
CA ASP A 616 -38.88 -11.57 16.93
C ASP A 616 -38.39 -12.25 18.20
N GLU A 617 -38.65 -11.58 19.33
CA GLU A 617 -38.38 -12.05 20.69
C GLU A 617 -38.99 -13.44 20.99
N LYS A 618 -40.10 -13.80 20.34
CA LYS A 618 -40.80 -15.07 20.61
C LYS A 618 -40.19 -16.29 19.91
N THR A 619 -39.43 -16.08 18.84
CA THR A 619 -38.74 -17.14 18.09
C THR A 619 -37.22 -17.03 18.18
N GLU A 620 -36.72 -16.02 18.91
CA GLU A 620 -35.31 -15.69 19.12
C GLU A 620 -34.53 -15.58 17.80
N LYS A 621 -35.17 -14.99 16.78
CA LYS A 621 -34.69 -14.98 15.39
C LYS A 621 -34.94 -13.65 14.69
N LEU A 622 -34.12 -13.38 13.68
CA LEU A 622 -34.41 -12.39 12.66
C LEU A 622 -35.51 -12.92 11.72
N VAL A 623 -36.53 -12.11 11.46
CA VAL A 623 -37.73 -12.47 10.70
C VAL A 623 -38.08 -11.41 9.66
N GLY A 624 -38.88 -11.80 8.66
CA GLY A 624 -39.28 -10.92 7.57
C GLY A 624 -38.12 -10.50 6.64
N PRO A 625 -38.36 -9.57 5.72
CA PRO A 625 -37.32 -9.06 4.82
C PRO A 625 -36.32 -8.16 5.55
N TRP A 626 -35.04 -8.25 5.18
CA TRP A 626 -34.05 -7.23 5.50
C TRP A 626 -34.02 -6.14 4.40
N LYS A 627 -33.62 -4.93 4.77
CA LYS A 627 -33.48 -3.79 3.83
C LYS A 627 -32.28 -2.93 4.22
N THR A 628 -31.52 -2.44 3.24
CA THR A 628 -30.62 -1.30 3.44
C THR A 628 -31.45 -0.03 3.64
N ILE A 629 -31.37 0.60 4.80
CA ILE A 629 -32.16 1.79 5.16
C ILE A 629 -31.42 3.11 4.94
N PHE A 630 -30.08 3.08 4.97
CA PHE A 630 -29.22 4.24 4.82
C PHE A 630 -27.87 3.80 4.20
N PRO A 631 -27.42 4.39 3.07
CA PRO A 631 -26.18 4.01 2.40
C PRO A 631 -24.91 4.67 2.98
N GLY A 632 -25.04 5.43 4.08
CA GLY A 632 -23.98 6.33 4.53
C GLY A 632 -23.93 7.64 3.75
N SER A 633 -22.82 8.34 3.89
CA SER A 633 -22.50 9.59 3.22
C SER A 633 -21.17 9.50 2.44
N ASP A 634 -20.81 10.56 1.70
CA ASP A 634 -19.56 10.63 0.92
C ASP A 634 -18.24 10.48 1.72
N LEU A 635 -18.30 10.39 3.06
CA LEU A 635 -17.15 10.04 3.89
C LEU A 635 -16.84 8.52 3.87
N GLY A 636 -17.82 7.69 3.50
CA GLY A 636 -17.70 6.23 3.41
C GLY A 636 -17.48 5.56 4.76
N LEU A 637 -17.22 4.23 4.70
CA LEU A 637 -16.97 3.38 5.88
C LEU A 637 -18.07 3.53 6.96
N VAL A 638 -19.34 3.48 6.55
CA VAL A 638 -20.47 3.63 7.47
C VAL A 638 -20.68 2.37 8.32
N GLU A 639 -20.59 2.53 9.64
CA GLU A 639 -20.66 1.48 10.64
C GLU A 639 -21.40 1.98 11.91
N GLY A 640 -21.43 1.17 12.97
CA GLY A 640 -22.01 1.55 14.28
C GLY A 640 -23.40 2.21 14.25
N PRO A 641 -24.46 1.55 13.74
CA PRO A 641 -25.79 2.15 13.63
C PRO A 641 -26.60 2.10 14.94
N HIS A 642 -26.94 3.27 15.49
CA HIS A 642 -27.84 3.43 16.64
C HIS A 642 -29.15 4.10 16.18
N LEU A 643 -30.29 3.48 16.48
CA LEU A 643 -31.63 4.01 16.17
C LEU A 643 -32.34 4.52 17.44
N CYS A 644 -32.76 5.78 17.45
CA CYS A 644 -33.61 6.34 18.52
C CYS A 644 -34.87 7.01 17.96
N LYS A 645 -35.93 7.16 18.77
CA LYS A 645 -37.24 7.67 18.32
C LYS A 645 -37.72 8.83 19.20
N ARG A 646 -37.86 10.02 18.61
CA ARG A 646 -38.25 11.27 19.29
C ARG A 646 -39.11 12.14 18.37
N ASN A 647 -40.14 12.80 18.90
CA ASN A 647 -41.03 13.74 18.16
C ASN A 647 -41.62 13.18 16.84
N GLY A 648 -41.86 11.86 16.79
CA GLY A 648 -42.37 11.17 15.61
C GLY A 648 -41.35 11.01 14.47
N TRP A 649 -40.06 11.24 14.73
CA TRP A 649 -38.94 10.89 13.86
C TRP A 649 -38.26 9.62 14.39
N TYR A 650 -37.69 8.84 13.49
CA TYR A 650 -36.63 7.87 13.76
C TYR A 650 -35.30 8.54 13.40
N TYR A 651 -34.37 8.65 14.34
CA TYR A 651 -33.02 9.11 14.08
C TYR A 651 -32.10 7.91 13.94
N LEU A 652 -31.12 8.04 13.05
CA LEU A 652 -30.05 7.10 12.83
C LEU A 652 -28.73 7.83 13.06
N LEU A 653 -28.01 7.41 14.10
CA LEU A 653 -26.62 7.77 14.34
C LEU A 653 -25.73 6.64 13.81
N THR A 654 -24.62 7.01 13.19
CA THR A 654 -23.64 6.09 12.57
C THR A 654 -22.24 6.60 12.81
N ALA A 655 -21.25 5.70 12.78
CA ALA A 655 -19.86 6.09 12.61
C ALA A 655 -19.50 6.09 11.11
N GLU A 656 -18.65 7.01 10.67
CA GLU A 656 -18.17 7.09 9.28
C GLU A 656 -16.69 7.48 9.23
N GLY A 657 -16.04 7.23 8.08
CA GLY A 657 -14.61 7.52 7.86
C GLY A 657 -13.65 6.54 8.52
N GLY A 658 -14.19 5.51 9.19
CA GLY A 658 -13.47 4.49 9.96
C GLY A 658 -12.80 5.02 11.23
N THR A 659 -12.59 4.14 12.21
CA THR A 659 -12.08 4.46 13.58
C THR A 659 -10.63 5.05 13.67
N ALA A 660 -10.07 5.54 12.58
CA ALA A 660 -8.76 6.21 12.47
C ALA A 660 -8.91 7.74 12.54
N TYR A 661 -8.02 8.52 11.91
CA TYR A 661 -8.07 9.99 11.93
C TYR A 661 -9.17 10.61 11.03
N GLY A 662 -9.81 9.83 10.17
CA GLY A 662 -10.97 10.27 9.36
C GLY A 662 -12.32 10.22 10.08
N HIS A 663 -12.35 9.65 11.29
CA HIS A 663 -13.57 9.25 12.00
C HIS A 663 -14.55 10.38 12.27
N ALA A 664 -15.85 10.05 12.22
CA ALA A 664 -16.95 10.95 12.54
C ALA A 664 -18.17 10.20 13.11
N CYS A 665 -19.06 10.93 13.78
CA CYS A 665 -20.43 10.54 14.08
C CYS A 665 -21.38 11.21 13.07
N THR A 666 -21.89 10.45 12.09
CA THR A 666 -22.87 10.93 11.10
C THR A 666 -24.28 10.74 11.61
N PHE A 667 -25.10 11.79 11.55
CA PHE A 667 -26.48 11.79 12.07
C PHE A 667 -27.50 12.05 10.97
N ALA A 668 -28.60 11.31 11.01
CA ALA A 668 -29.68 11.35 10.02
C ALA A 668 -31.05 11.07 10.67
N ARG A 669 -32.16 11.33 9.99
CA ARG A 669 -33.51 11.01 10.48
C ARG A 669 -34.53 10.69 9.38
N SER A 670 -35.62 10.01 9.72
CA SER A 670 -36.75 9.77 8.82
C SER A 670 -38.09 9.71 9.57
N ARG A 671 -39.19 9.86 8.84
CA ARG A 671 -40.55 9.61 9.36
C ARG A 671 -40.96 8.14 9.23
N ASP A 672 -40.31 7.38 8.35
CA ASP A 672 -40.42 5.92 8.24
C ASP A 672 -39.13 5.28 8.76
N ILE A 673 -39.24 4.25 9.60
CA ILE A 673 -38.09 3.48 10.09
C ILE A 673 -37.28 2.85 8.94
N TRP A 674 -37.93 2.57 7.81
CA TRP A 674 -37.30 2.05 6.59
C TRP A 674 -36.65 3.12 5.69
N GLY A 675 -36.68 4.39 6.09
CA GLY A 675 -36.13 5.50 5.31
C GLY A 675 -37.01 5.95 4.13
N PRO A 676 -36.51 6.85 3.26
CA PRO A 676 -35.15 7.38 3.23
C PRO A 676 -34.86 8.27 4.44
N TYR A 677 -33.60 8.26 4.89
CA TYR A 677 -33.12 9.13 5.96
C TYR A 677 -32.52 10.42 5.37
N GLU A 678 -32.97 11.58 5.85
CA GLU A 678 -32.35 12.88 5.57
C GLU A 678 -31.16 13.09 6.51
N LEU A 679 -30.05 13.63 6.00
CA LEU A 679 -28.86 13.96 6.79
C LEU A 679 -29.09 15.18 7.67
N HIS A 680 -28.44 15.20 8.83
CA HIS A 680 -28.32 16.38 9.70
C HIS A 680 -27.68 17.56 8.93
N PRO A 681 -28.07 18.83 9.17
CA PRO A 681 -27.50 19.98 8.43
C PRO A 681 -25.99 20.17 8.59
N GLN A 682 -25.40 19.76 9.72
CA GLN A 682 -23.94 19.72 9.91
C GLN A 682 -23.30 18.40 9.47
N LYS A 683 -24.13 17.39 9.11
CA LYS A 683 -23.79 16.02 8.70
C LYS A 683 -23.09 15.19 9.77
N PHE A 684 -21.91 15.63 10.20
CA PHE A 684 -21.13 15.06 11.29
C PHE A 684 -21.42 15.82 12.58
N ILE A 685 -22.07 15.20 13.57
CA ILE A 685 -22.35 15.85 14.87
C ILE A 685 -21.14 15.83 15.81
N ILE A 686 -20.22 14.89 15.62
CA ILE A 686 -18.89 14.86 16.25
C ILE A 686 -17.87 14.44 15.19
N THR A 687 -16.74 15.15 15.09
CA THR A 687 -15.53 14.69 14.39
C THR A 687 -14.31 15.53 14.76
N SER A 688 -13.13 14.91 14.78
CA SER A 688 -11.83 15.62 14.87
C SER A 688 -11.06 15.67 13.55
N LYS A 689 -11.62 15.13 12.44
CA LYS A 689 -10.87 14.82 11.22
C LYS A 689 -10.23 16.05 10.56
N ASP A 690 -10.93 17.18 10.58
CA ASP A 690 -10.48 18.46 10.03
C ASP A 690 -9.77 19.34 11.10
N ALA A 691 -9.61 18.83 12.33
CA ALA A 691 -9.13 19.54 13.49
C ALA A 691 -7.89 18.86 14.11
N PRO A 692 -6.73 18.81 13.42
CA PRO A 692 -5.55 18.04 13.83
C PRO A 692 -4.86 18.53 15.12
N LEU A 693 -5.29 19.67 15.67
CA LEU A 693 -4.81 20.24 16.94
C LEU A 693 -5.76 20.00 18.12
N ALA A 694 -6.95 19.42 17.91
CA ALA A 694 -7.87 19.11 19.00
C ALA A 694 -7.26 18.02 19.92
N ALA A 695 -7.38 18.21 21.24
CA ALA A 695 -6.84 17.28 22.25
C ALA A 695 -7.37 15.85 22.10
N LEU A 696 -8.66 15.75 21.75
CA LEU A 696 -9.36 14.51 21.47
C LEU A 696 -9.41 14.29 19.95
N GLN A 697 -8.73 13.25 19.47
CA GLN A 697 -8.63 12.90 18.04
C GLN A 697 -9.45 11.62 17.75
N ARG A 698 -9.57 11.23 16.47
CA ARG A 698 -10.27 10.00 16.06
C ARG A 698 -11.74 9.95 16.56
N ALA A 699 -12.37 11.11 16.79
CA ALA A 699 -13.68 11.18 17.43
C ALA A 699 -14.83 10.77 16.50
N GLY A 700 -15.58 9.75 16.92
CA GLY A 700 -16.67 9.13 16.18
C GLY A 700 -17.20 7.91 16.95
N HIS A 701 -18.04 7.08 16.32
CA HIS A 701 -18.65 5.88 16.90
C HIS A 701 -19.21 6.14 18.32
N GLY A 702 -20.31 6.89 18.36
CA GLY A 702 -20.94 7.35 19.58
C GLY A 702 -22.41 7.01 19.69
N ASP A 703 -22.97 7.22 20.88
CA ASP A 703 -24.38 6.99 21.21
C ASP A 703 -24.95 8.15 22.04
N ILE A 704 -26.27 8.31 22.05
CA ILE A 704 -27.00 9.44 22.64
C ILE A 704 -27.70 8.99 23.93
N VAL A 705 -27.48 9.71 25.03
CA VAL A 705 -28.16 9.48 26.30
C VAL A 705 -28.86 10.76 26.80
N ASP A 706 -30.16 10.66 27.06
CA ASP A 706 -30.91 11.68 27.80
C ASP A 706 -30.86 11.34 29.30
N THR A 707 -30.52 12.32 30.14
CA THR A 707 -30.45 12.16 31.61
C THR A 707 -31.80 12.44 32.29
N PRO A 708 -32.04 11.96 33.52
CA PRO A 708 -33.32 12.18 34.23
C PRO A 708 -33.66 13.65 34.52
N ASP A 709 -32.67 14.56 34.52
CA ASP A 709 -32.86 16.01 34.63
C ASP A 709 -33.10 16.72 33.27
N GLY A 710 -33.14 15.96 32.17
CA GLY A 710 -33.52 16.44 30.83
C GLY A 710 -32.39 17.04 29.99
N ARG A 711 -31.12 16.84 30.38
CA ARG A 711 -29.97 17.11 29.50
C ARG A 711 -29.76 15.95 28.52
N THR A 712 -29.12 16.24 27.40
CA THR A 712 -28.68 15.21 26.44
C THR A 712 -27.16 15.20 26.39
N TYR A 713 -26.56 14.01 26.31
CA TYR A 713 -25.14 13.83 26.09
C TYR A 713 -24.90 12.84 24.96
N VAL A 714 -23.75 12.99 24.29
CA VAL A 714 -23.26 12.04 23.28
C VAL A 714 -21.95 11.46 23.79
N VAL A 715 -21.94 10.16 24.10
CA VAL A 715 -20.69 9.42 24.35
C VAL A 715 -20.06 9.07 23.01
N HIS A 716 -18.74 9.06 22.91
CA HIS A 716 -18.01 8.70 21.69
C HIS A 716 -16.61 8.16 22.02
N LEU A 717 -16.01 7.40 21.11
CA LEU A 717 -14.59 7.03 21.27
C LEU A 717 -13.68 8.19 20.82
N THR A 718 -12.45 8.20 21.35
CA THR A 718 -11.40 9.16 21.03
C THR A 718 -10.03 8.47 21.11
N GLY A 719 -9.02 8.98 20.43
CA GLY A 719 -7.62 8.69 20.70
C GLY A 719 -6.89 9.95 21.15
N ARG A 720 -5.99 9.84 22.12
CA ARG A 720 -5.09 10.93 22.53
C ARG A 720 -3.67 10.69 22.03
N PRO A 721 -3.29 11.20 20.84
CA PRO A 721 -1.99 10.92 20.24
C PRO A 721 -0.83 11.60 20.97
N THR A 722 0.22 10.82 21.19
CA THR A 722 1.51 11.28 21.72
C THR A 722 2.49 11.60 20.60
N THR A 723 3.37 12.58 20.86
CA THR A 723 4.46 13.04 19.97
C THR A 723 4.00 13.56 18.58
N GLN A 724 4.94 13.86 17.68
CA GLN A 724 4.64 14.15 16.28
C GLN A 724 4.29 12.88 15.46
N ALA A 725 4.61 11.68 15.96
CA ALA A 725 4.26 10.42 15.30
C ALA A 725 2.76 10.05 15.41
N ARG A 726 1.98 10.82 16.17
CA ARG A 726 0.54 10.63 16.42
C ARG A 726 0.17 9.20 16.89
N ARG A 727 0.87 8.72 17.93
CA ARG A 727 0.71 7.37 18.50
C ARG A 727 -0.16 7.37 19.75
N CYS A 728 -1.29 6.67 19.71
CA CYS A 728 -2.26 6.52 20.79
C CYS A 728 -1.93 5.28 21.64
N VAL A 729 -1.02 5.44 22.62
CA VAL A 729 -0.59 4.33 23.50
C VAL A 729 -1.71 3.78 24.39
N LEU A 730 -2.68 4.63 24.72
CA LEU A 730 -3.88 4.25 25.48
C LEU A 730 -4.95 3.58 24.58
N GLY A 731 -4.66 3.38 23.28
CA GLY A 731 -5.59 2.86 22.30
C GLY A 731 -6.71 3.86 22.00
N ARG A 732 -7.95 3.38 22.05
CA ARG A 732 -9.17 4.19 21.95
C ARG A 732 -9.82 4.28 23.33
N GLU A 733 -10.03 5.50 23.78
CA GLU A 733 -10.61 5.87 25.07
C GLU A 733 -12.04 6.38 24.88
N THR A 734 -12.86 6.37 25.94
CA THR A 734 -14.22 6.94 25.89
C THR A 734 -14.21 8.40 26.32
N ALA A 735 -14.90 9.25 25.56
CA ALA A 735 -15.21 10.63 25.90
C ALA A 735 -16.72 10.88 25.84
N ILE A 736 -17.16 12.03 26.32
CA ILE A 736 -18.56 12.45 26.38
C ILE A 736 -18.67 13.93 26.05
N GLN A 737 -19.71 14.33 25.32
CA GLN A 737 -20.01 15.71 24.95
C GLN A 737 -21.44 16.06 25.38
N GLU A 738 -21.66 17.27 25.89
CA GLU A 738 -23.02 17.78 26.15
C GLU A 738 -23.67 18.19 24.83
N ALA A 739 -24.96 17.89 24.66
CA ALA A 739 -25.71 18.17 23.45
C ALA A 739 -27.13 18.68 23.78
N TYR A 740 -27.78 19.29 22.81
CA TYR A 740 -29.13 19.84 22.95
C TYR A 740 -29.95 19.65 21.67
N TRP A 741 -31.26 19.50 21.85
CA TRP A 741 -32.22 19.45 20.76
C TRP A 741 -32.72 20.87 20.48
N ASP A 742 -32.56 21.38 19.25
CA ASP A 742 -33.11 22.69 18.84
C ASP A 742 -34.51 22.54 18.20
N LYS A 743 -35.14 23.68 17.90
CA LYS A 743 -36.52 23.85 17.43
C LYS A 743 -36.81 23.23 16.06
N ASP A 744 -35.79 22.80 15.34
CA ASP A 744 -35.85 22.12 14.05
C ASP A 744 -35.92 20.59 14.17
N ASP A 745 -36.05 20.05 15.39
CA ASP A 745 -35.96 18.62 15.73
C ASP A 745 -34.58 18.00 15.41
N TRP A 746 -33.48 18.76 15.52
CA TRP A 746 -32.11 18.22 15.37
C TRP A 746 -31.29 18.33 16.66
N LEU A 747 -30.29 17.43 16.78
CA LEU A 747 -29.39 17.35 17.92
C LEU A 747 -28.06 18.01 17.58
N TYR A 748 -27.68 19.02 18.35
CA TYR A 748 -26.44 19.77 18.20
C TYR A 748 -25.53 19.59 19.43
N VAL A 749 -24.24 19.38 19.20
CA VAL A 749 -23.24 19.29 20.28
C VAL A 749 -22.85 20.70 20.74
N LYS A 750 -22.75 20.88 22.06
CA LYS A 750 -22.33 22.13 22.70
C LYS A 750 -20.91 22.48 22.26
N ASN A 751 -20.68 23.75 21.89
CA ASN A 751 -19.45 24.26 21.27
C ASN A 751 -19.16 23.77 19.83
N GLY A 752 -20.03 22.93 19.24
CA GLY A 752 -19.90 22.43 17.85
C GLY A 752 -19.34 21.01 17.75
N PRO A 753 -19.06 20.52 16.53
CA PRO A 753 -18.74 19.10 16.29
C PRO A 753 -17.29 18.71 16.65
N ILE A 754 -16.41 19.66 16.95
CA ILE A 754 -15.07 19.34 17.45
C ILE A 754 -15.20 19.04 18.95
N PRO A 755 -14.81 17.84 19.43
CA PRO A 755 -15.03 17.44 20.81
C PRO A 755 -14.31 18.36 21.80
N SER A 756 -15.04 18.82 22.82
CA SER A 756 -14.49 19.59 23.95
C SER A 756 -13.69 18.68 24.88
N LEU A 757 -12.56 19.18 25.40
CA LEU A 757 -11.71 18.46 26.36
C LEU A 757 -12.33 18.41 27.77
N TYR A 758 -13.08 19.46 28.14
CA TYR A 758 -13.84 19.55 29.38
C TYR A 758 -15.32 19.77 29.05
N VAL A 759 -16.21 19.11 29.80
CA VAL A 759 -17.65 19.08 29.56
C VAL A 759 -18.38 19.14 30.90
N ASP A 760 -19.46 19.93 30.97
CA ASP A 760 -20.24 20.13 32.18
C ASP A 760 -21.10 18.89 32.49
N LEU A 761 -20.81 18.19 33.59
CA LEU A 761 -21.51 16.96 33.99
C LEU A 761 -22.49 17.18 35.16
N PRO A 762 -23.40 16.23 35.45
CA PRO A 762 -24.26 16.27 36.64
C PRO A 762 -23.57 15.98 37.98
N ALA A 763 -22.23 16.00 38.05
CA ALA A 763 -21.43 15.52 39.17
C ALA A 763 -20.18 16.37 39.43
N GLU A 764 -19.63 16.30 40.64
CA GLU A 764 -18.31 16.86 40.96
C GLU A 764 -17.19 15.97 40.38
N ARG A 765 -16.09 16.59 39.93
CA ARG A 765 -14.91 15.86 39.43
C ARG A 765 -14.07 15.38 40.61
N ASP A 766 -14.03 14.06 40.81
CA ASP A 766 -13.04 13.38 41.64
C ASP A 766 -12.23 12.41 40.79
N ASP A 767 -10.92 12.67 40.65
CA ASP A 767 -9.96 11.78 40.01
C ASP A 767 -8.96 11.17 41.01
N THR A 768 -9.21 11.27 42.32
CA THR A 768 -8.38 10.69 43.39
C THR A 768 -8.21 9.18 43.21
N ALA A 769 -9.29 8.46 42.85
CA ALA A 769 -9.25 7.02 42.61
C ALA A 769 -8.59 6.61 41.27
N TYR A 770 -8.50 7.53 40.31
CA TYR A 770 -7.77 7.34 39.05
C TYR A 770 -6.26 7.49 39.26
N TRP A 771 -5.85 8.52 40.01
CA TRP A 771 -4.46 8.81 40.37
C TRP A 771 -3.92 8.01 41.58
N ALA A 772 -4.72 7.14 42.20
CA ALA A 772 -4.28 6.31 43.31
C ALA A 772 -3.34 5.17 42.84
N PRO A 773 -2.24 4.88 43.57
CA PRO A 773 -1.47 3.66 43.37
C PRO A 773 -2.33 2.41 43.60
N GLN A 774 -2.26 1.46 42.67
CA GLN A 774 -3.06 0.25 42.63
C GLN A 774 -2.18 -0.96 42.92
N HIS A 775 -2.33 -1.55 44.11
CA HIS A 775 -1.58 -2.73 44.55
C HIS A 775 -2.50 -3.93 44.69
N TYR A 776 -2.12 -5.04 44.05
CA TYR A 776 -2.86 -6.29 44.00
C TYR A 776 -1.98 -7.38 44.63
N ASP A 777 -2.19 -7.66 45.92
CA ASP A 777 -1.60 -8.81 46.60
C ASP A 777 -2.30 -10.08 46.12
N PHE A 778 -1.54 -11.00 45.51
CA PHE A 778 -2.07 -12.26 45.01
C PHE A 778 -1.98 -13.40 46.04
N THR A 779 -1.37 -13.17 47.21
CA THR A 779 -1.24 -14.17 48.28
C THR A 779 -2.46 -14.21 49.22
N SER A 780 -3.30 -13.15 49.21
CA SER A 780 -4.48 -13.00 50.07
C SER A 780 -5.83 -13.08 49.33
N THR A 781 -5.84 -13.33 48.01
CA THR A 781 -7.04 -13.51 47.18
C THR A 781 -7.06 -14.88 46.49
N ASP A 782 -8.26 -15.38 46.20
CA ASP A 782 -8.54 -16.54 45.36
C ASP A 782 -9.10 -16.16 43.98
N THR A 783 -9.34 -14.87 43.73
CA THR A 783 -9.98 -14.32 42.53
C THR A 783 -9.15 -13.21 41.87
N LEU A 784 -9.19 -13.17 40.53
CA LEU A 784 -8.49 -12.17 39.73
C LEU A 784 -9.28 -10.86 39.69
N HIS A 785 -8.64 -9.75 40.07
CA HIS A 785 -9.27 -8.43 40.04
C HIS A 785 -9.62 -8.00 38.60
N LYS A 786 -10.83 -7.46 38.40
CA LYS A 786 -11.45 -7.06 37.12
C LYS A 786 -10.63 -6.20 36.15
N ASP A 787 -9.53 -5.61 36.62
CA ASP A 787 -8.63 -4.79 35.81
C ASP A 787 -7.71 -5.65 34.93
N PHE A 788 -7.42 -6.88 35.37
CA PHE A 788 -6.63 -7.85 34.61
C PHE A 788 -7.51 -8.64 33.64
N GLN A 789 -6.92 -8.97 32.50
CA GLN A 789 -7.46 -9.87 31.49
C GLN A 789 -6.36 -10.81 31.00
N TRP A 790 -6.79 -11.88 30.32
CA TRP A 790 -5.94 -12.83 29.63
C TRP A 790 -6.31 -12.87 28.14
N LEU A 791 -5.49 -13.53 27.32
CA LEU A 791 -5.70 -13.58 25.89
C LEU A 791 -6.50 -14.82 25.46
N ARG A 792 -7.69 -14.56 24.90
CA ARG A 792 -8.48 -15.42 23.98
C ARG A 792 -9.05 -16.74 24.53
N THR A 793 -8.35 -17.47 25.38
CA THR A 793 -8.82 -18.79 25.84
C THR A 793 -10.07 -18.69 26.73
N PRO A 794 -11.10 -19.53 26.50
CA PRO A 794 -12.23 -19.67 27.41
C PRO A 794 -11.93 -20.58 28.63
N GLU A 795 -10.75 -21.19 28.68
CA GLU A 795 -10.28 -22.13 29.72
C GLU A 795 -9.15 -21.47 30.57
N PRO A 796 -9.44 -20.45 31.41
CA PRO A 796 -8.43 -19.68 32.14
C PRO A 796 -7.63 -20.51 33.15
N GLU A 797 -8.19 -21.58 33.70
CA GLU A 797 -7.52 -22.50 34.62
C GLU A 797 -6.32 -23.25 33.99
N ARG A 798 -6.22 -23.25 32.65
CA ARG A 798 -5.06 -23.77 31.91
C ARG A 798 -3.87 -22.82 31.90
N ILE A 799 -4.10 -21.52 32.08
CA ILE A 799 -3.05 -20.49 32.01
C ILE A 799 -2.70 -19.91 33.38
N PHE A 800 -3.66 -19.79 34.31
CA PHE A 800 -3.39 -19.29 35.67
C PHE A 800 -4.30 -19.90 36.74
N ARG A 801 -3.84 -19.85 38.00
CA ARG A 801 -4.62 -20.13 39.21
C ARG A 801 -4.08 -19.36 40.42
N PHE A 802 -4.85 -19.27 41.49
CA PHE A 802 -4.39 -18.72 42.77
C PHE A 802 -3.91 -19.81 43.71
N SER A 803 -2.89 -19.50 44.51
CA SER A 803 -2.44 -20.33 45.63
C SER A 803 -1.94 -19.47 46.78
N LYS A 804 -1.62 -20.10 47.92
CA LYS A 804 -1.08 -19.40 49.11
C LYS A 804 0.29 -18.76 48.89
N SER A 805 0.93 -19.00 47.75
CA SER A 805 2.19 -18.37 47.34
C SER A 805 2.03 -17.26 46.30
N GLY A 806 0.81 -17.01 45.79
CA GLY A 806 0.52 -15.93 44.84
C GLY A 806 -0.30 -16.39 43.63
N LEU A 807 -0.25 -15.57 42.58
CA LEU A 807 -0.77 -15.91 41.25
C LEU A 807 0.20 -16.88 40.58
N GLU A 808 -0.23 -18.11 40.34
CA GLU A 808 0.53 -19.12 39.62
C GLU A 808 0.16 -19.09 38.13
N LEU A 809 1.14 -18.78 37.27
CA LEU A 809 1.01 -18.97 35.82
C LEU A 809 1.62 -20.31 35.43
N THR A 810 0.89 -21.11 34.65
CA THR A 810 1.38 -22.37 34.09
C THR A 810 2.10 -22.08 32.76
N GLY A 811 3.30 -22.63 32.55
CA GLY A 811 4.05 -22.41 31.31
C GLY A 811 3.28 -22.88 30.06
N ARG A 812 3.13 -21.98 29.09
CA ARG A 812 2.45 -22.22 27.79
C ARG A 812 3.31 -21.71 26.64
N GLU A 813 2.69 -21.39 25.50
CA GLU A 813 3.35 -20.96 24.28
C GLU A 813 4.03 -19.59 24.44
N SER A 814 4.77 -19.17 23.42
CA SER A 814 5.47 -17.87 23.43
C SER A 814 4.48 -16.71 23.56
N ILE A 815 4.94 -15.60 24.14
CA ILE A 815 4.22 -14.30 24.16
C ILE A 815 3.83 -13.78 22.75
N GLY A 816 4.43 -14.34 21.70
CA GLY A 816 4.07 -14.10 20.30
C GLY A 816 2.94 -14.97 19.75
N SER A 817 2.35 -15.90 20.52
CA SER A 817 1.37 -16.86 19.97
C SER A 817 -0.02 -16.25 19.72
N TRP A 818 -0.75 -16.85 18.78
CA TRP A 818 -2.18 -16.64 18.59
C TRP A 818 -3.04 -17.45 19.57
N PHE A 819 -2.49 -18.52 20.16
CA PHE A 819 -3.22 -19.51 20.96
C PHE A 819 -2.94 -19.35 22.46
N GLU A 820 -2.43 -20.37 23.16
CA GLU A 820 -2.30 -20.36 24.62
C GLU A 820 -1.11 -19.53 25.10
N GLN A 821 -1.34 -18.25 25.36
CA GLN A 821 -0.42 -17.44 26.15
C GLN A 821 -0.82 -17.47 27.64
N ALA A 822 0.08 -17.92 28.51
CA ALA A 822 -0.06 -17.65 29.95
C ALA A 822 0.41 -16.22 30.24
N LEU A 823 -0.46 -15.26 29.90
CA LEU A 823 -0.29 -13.83 30.09
C LEU A 823 -1.51 -13.27 30.83
N VAL A 824 -1.27 -12.57 31.94
CA VAL A 824 -2.29 -11.92 32.76
C VAL A 824 -1.89 -10.46 32.92
N ALA A 825 -2.64 -9.54 32.29
CA ALA A 825 -2.25 -8.15 32.14
C ALA A 825 -3.44 -7.18 32.27
N ARG A 826 -3.17 -5.96 32.73
CA ARG A 826 -4.15 -4.87 32.82
C ARG A 826 -3.83 -3.76 31.82
N ARG A 827 -4.83 -2.93 31.49
CA ARG A 827 -4.66 -1.78 30.59
C ARG A 827 -3.66 -0.78 31.16
N GLN A 828 -2.88 -0.16 30.27
CA GLN A 828 -2.27 1.13 30.54
C GLN A 828 -3.37 2.21 30.48
N THR A 829 -3.64 2.87 31.60
CA THR A 829 -4.69 3.92 31.71
C THR A 829 -4.13 5.34 31.83
N HIS A 830 -2.80 5.47 31.86
CA HIS A 830 -2.05 6.71 32.05
C HIS A 830 -0.87 6.76 31.06
N PHE A 831 -0.50 7.94 30.57
CA PHE A 831 0.65 8.10 29.67
C PHE A 831 1.97 7.69 30.33
N SER A 832 2.18 8.10 31.57
CA SER A 832 3.34 7.73 32.39
C SER A 832 2.89 7.00 33.66
N TYR A 833 3.62 5.94 34.01
CA TYR A 833 3.36 5.11 35.18
C TYR A 833 4.60 4.27 35.53
N ASP A 834 4.59 3.66 36.71
CA ASP A 834 5.49 2.56 37.09
C ASP A 834 4.68 1.30 37.34
N ALA A 835 5.23 0.13 36.99
CA ALA A 835 4.67 -1.17 37.33
C ALA A 835 5.73 -2.09 37.94
N GLU A 836 5.35 -2.89 38.94
CA GLU A 836 6.26 -3.75 39.71
C GLU A 836 5.58 -5.09 40.06
N THR A 837 6.36 -6.16 40.11
CA THR A 837 5.95 -7.49 40.60
C THR A 837 7.13 -8.21 41.25
N VAL A 838 6.88 -9.24 42.04
CA VAL A 838 7.90 -10.18 42.53
C VAL A 838 7.58 -11.57 41.98
N VAL A 839 8.54 -12.16 41.26
CA VAL A 839 8.43 -13.49 40.66
C VAL A 839 9.32 -14.51 41.39
N ASN A 840 8.73 -15.67 41.66
CA ASN A 840 9.43 -16.90 42.02
C ASN A 840 9.38 -17.86 40.82
N PHE A 841 10.52 -18.01 40.14
CA PHE A 841 10.66 -18.89 38.98
C PHE A 841 12.07 -19.48 38.90
N ARG A 842 12.14 -20.80 38.63
CA ARG A 842 13.36 -21.57 38.46
C ARG A 842 13.34 -22.24 37.08
N PRO A 843 13.86 -21.58 36.04
CA PRO A 843 14.02 -22.16 34.71
C PRO A 843 15.04 -23.30 34.72
N ASP A 844 14.98 -24.20 33.73
CA ASP A 844 16.00 -25.26 33.52
C ASP A 844 16.89 -24.97 32.31
N ASP A 845 16.35 -24.31 31.29
CA ASP A 845 17.02 -23.95 30.03
C ASP A 845 16.43 -22.65 29.42
N GLU A 846 17.00 -22.23 28.29
CA GLU A 846 16.65 -20.99 27.57
C GLU A 846 15.25 -20.97 26.94
N ARG A 847 14.52 -22.10 27.03
CA ARG A 847 13.16 -22.27 26.50
C ARG A 847 12.09 -22.10 27.58
N THR A 848 12.50 -21.89 28.83
CA THR A 848 11.62 -21.62 29.97
C THR A 848 11.83 -20.20 30.51
N PHE A 849 10.80 -19.35 30.47
CA PHE A 849 10.95 -17.93 30.83
C PHE A 849 9.65 -17.29 31.37
N ALA A 850 9.78 -16.57 32.50
CA ALA A 850 8.65 -15.91 33.17
C ALA A 850 9.04 -14.54 33.75
N GLY A 851 8.13 -13.56 33.73
CA GLY A 851 8.40 -12.21 34.27
C GLY A 851 7.37 -11.14 33.91
N LEU A 852 7.86 -9.91 33.69
CA LEU A 852 7.07 -8.68 33.53
C LEU A 852 7.10 -8.18 32.08
N THR A 853 5.93 -7.88 31.50
CA THR A 853 5.81 -7.41 30.11
C THR A 853 4.97 -6.13 30.00
N ALA A 854 5.36 -5.28 29.04
CA ALA A 854 4.51 -4.25 28.45
C ALA A 854 4.18 -4.69 27.01
N TYR A 855 2.89 -4.82 26.71
CA TYR A 855 2.38 -5.60 25.58
C TYR A 855 1.26 -4.85 24.85
N TYR A 856 1.29 -4.83 23.52
CA TYR A 856 0.14 -4.43 22.70
C TYR A 856 -0.39 -5.62 21.90
N CYS A 857 0.49 -6.33 21.18
CA CYS A 857 0.16 -7.54 20.43
C CYS A 857 1.43 -8.39 20.21
N ARG A 858 1.28 -9.53 19.52
CA ARG A 858 2.37 -10.46 19.18
C ARG A 858 3.53 -9.87 18.35
N PHE A 859 3.38 -8.66 17.83
CA PHE A 859 4.38 -7.94 17.02
C PHE A 859 4.97 -6.72 17.76
N ASN A 860 4.34 -6.29 18.86
CA ASN A 860 4.63 -5.06 19.58
C ASN A 860 4.59 -5.33 21.09
N PHE A 861 5.73 -5.70 21.65
CA PHE A 861 5.88 -5.98 23.09
C PHE A 861 7.33 -5.83 23.56
N PHE A 862 7.48 -5.61 24.87
CA PHE A 862 8.74 -5.72 25.59
C PHE A 862 8.54 -6.64 26.81
N TYR A 863 9.51 -7.50 27.09
CA TYR A 863 9.39 -8.54 28.12
C TYR A 863 10.74 -8.74 28.83
N LEU A 864 10.76 -8.43 30.14
CA LEU A 864 11.84 -8.77 31.07
C LEU A 864 11.47 -10.10 31.73
N ALA A 865 12.27 -11.14 31.49
CA ALA A 865 11.99 -12.48 32.00
C ALA A 865 13.19 -13.06 32.76
N VAL A 866 12.90 -13.81 33.82
CA VAL A 866 13.81 -14.79 34.42
C VAL A 866 13.84 -16.00 33.50
N THR A 867 15.03 -16.36 33.00
CA THR A 867 15.29 -17.54 32.17
C THR A 867 16.59 -18.21 32.62
N ALA A 868 17.04 -19.25 31.92
CA ALA A 868 18.37 -19.82 32.10
C ALA A 868 19.14 -19.76 30.77
N HIS A 869 20.44 -19.55 30.86
CA HIS A 869 21.34 -19.78 29.72
C HIS A 869 21.44 -21.28 29.42
N SER A 870 21.97 -21.66 28.24
CA SER A 870 22.01 -23.05 27.74
C SER A 870 22.95 -24.00 28.51
N ASP A 871 23.51 -23.56 29.64
CA ASP A 871 24.29 -24.32 30.62
C ASP A 871 23.60 -24.37 32.00
N GLY A 872 22.31 -24.00 32.04
CA GLY A 872 21.48 -23.96 33.24
C GLY A 872 21.75 -22.79 34.17
N GLN A 873 22.54 -21.78 33.77
CA GLN A 873 22.78 -20.61 34.63
C GLN A 873 21.64 -19.58 34.54
N ARG A 874 20.96 -19.36 35.66
CA ARG A 874 19.78 -18.49 35.77
C ARG A 874 20.14 -17.03 35.51
N GLU A 875 19.38 -16.37 34.64
CA GLU A 875 19.64 -15.00 34.20
C GLU A 875 18.34 -14.21 33.95
N LEU A 876 18.51 -12.89 33.83
CA LEU A 876 17.48 -11.98 33.34
C LEU A 876 17.75 -11.65 31.88
N LEU A 877 16.78 -11.94 31.03
CA LEU A 877 16.80 -11.67 29.60
C LEU A 877 15.74 -10.61 29.25
N LEU A 878 16.10 -9.72 28.32
CA LEU A 878 15.18 -8.75 27.73
C LEU A 878 14.88 -9.12 26.28
N MET A 879 13.60 -9.34 26.00
CA MET A 879 13.08 -9.57 24.65
C MET A 879 12.24 -8.37 24.22
N SER A 880 12.41 -7.90 22.99
CA SER A 880 11.49 -6.96 22.36
C SER A 880 11.10 -7.44 20.96
N SER A 881 9.84 -7.21 20.61
CA SER A 881 9.37 -7.17 19.22
C SER A 881 8.92 -5.74 18.96
N GLU A 882 9.62 -5.06 18.05
CA GLU A 882 9.45 -3.63 17.78
C GLU A 882 8.91 -3.34 16.36
N ALA A 883 8.69 -4.38 15.56
CA ALA A 883 8.37 -4.29 14.16
C ALA A 883 6.99 -4.89 13.86
N SER A 884 6.14 -4.12 13.18
CA SER A 884 4.84 -4.53 12.69
C SER A 884 4.94 -5.66 11.63
N TRP A 885 3.80 -6.26 11.24
CA TRP A 885 3.73 -7.16 10.08
C TRP A 885 4.21 -6.47 8.79
N PRO A 886 4.89 -7.16 7.86
CA PRO A 886 5.19 -8.60 7.88
C PRO A 886 6.43 -8.98 8.71
N ASP A 887 7.24 -8.01 9.13
CA ASP A 887 8.54 -8.27 9.74
C ASP A 887 8.40 -8.95 11.11
N GLY A 888 7.58 -8.41 12.02
CA GLY A 888 7.00 -9.15 13.16
C GLY A 888 7.94 -9.93 14.09
N ASN A 889 9.24 -9.60 14.09
CA ASN A 889 10.32 -10.43 14.64
C ASN A 889 10.80 -9.95 16.02
N LEU A 890 11.36 -10.89 16.80
CA LEU A 890 12.21 -10.55 17.94
C LEU A 890 13.47 -9.81 17.48
N LYS A 891 13.83 -8.76 18.22
CA LYS A 891 14.98 -7.90 17.93
C LYS A 891 16.28 -8.58 18.38
N MET A 892 17.06 -9.06 17.41
CA MET A 892 18.30 -9.78 17.64
C MET A 892 19.55 -8.95 17.26
N PRO A 893 20.67 -9.07 18.00
CA PRO A 893 20.81 -9.80 19.27
C PRO A 893 20.03 -9.10 20.40
N PHE A 894 19.63 -9.88 21.40
CA PHE A 894 19.09 -9.35 22.66
C PHE A 894 20.16 -8.50 23.39
N PRO A 895 19.77 -7.61 24.32
CA PRO A 895 20.70 -7.00 25.27
C PRO A 895 21.44 -8.07 26.09
N ASP A 896 22.66 -7.76 26.52
CA ASP A 896 23.49 -8.67 27.34
C ASP A 896 22.72 -9.14 28.59
N PRO A 897 22.53 -10.47 28.79
CA PRO A 897 21.79 -10.99 29.93
C PRO A 897 22.47 -10.72 31.26
N VAL A 898 21.67 -10.55 32.32
CA VAL A 898 22.19 -10.37 33.69
C VAL A 898 22.06 -11.68 34.45
N GLN A 899 23.20 -12.32 34.69
CA GLN A 899 23.32 -13.55 35.49
C GLN A 899 22.92 -13.29 36.96
N ILE A 900 22.10 -14.16 37.54
CA ILE A 900 21.53 -14.02 38.90
C ILE A 900 21.68 -15.30 39.73
N PRO A 901 21.56 -15.25 41.07
CA PRO A 901 21.59 -16.45 41.91
C PRO A 901 20.53 -17.47 41.50
N GLN A 902 20.91 -18.76 41.51
CA GLN A 902 20.09 -19.91 41.10
C GLN A 902 18.76 -20.07 41.87
N GLU A 903 18.67 -19.50 43.07
CA GLU A 903 17.50 -19.57 43.95
C GLU A 903 17.20 -18.17 44.53
N GLY A 904 16.03 -18.01 45.16
CA GLY A 904 15.52 -16.72 45.64
C GLY A 904 14.64 -15.99 44.63
N LYS A 905 13.76 -15.12 45.15
CA LYS A 905 12.82 -14.32 44.36
C LYS A 905 13.51 -13.16 43.64
N VAL A 906 12.88 -12.68 42.58
CA VAL A 906 13.33 -11.48 41.85
C VAL A 906 12.18 -10.49 41.77
N ARG A 907 12.44 -9.24 42.16
CA ARG A 907 11.54 -8.11 41.94
C ARG A 907 11.83 -7.54 40.56
N LEU A 908 10.80 -7.45 39.72
CA LEU A 908 10.87 -6.92 38.36
C LEU A 908 9.99 -5.67 38.28
N ALA A 909 10.49 -4.61 37.64
CA ALA A 909 9.74 -3.38 37.46
C ALA A 909 10.00 -2.75 36.09
N LEU A 910 9.09 -1.87 35.67
CA LEU A 910 9.29 -0.97 34.54
C LEU A 910 8.75 0.43 34.85
N SER A 911 9.39 1.43 34.26
CA SER A 911 8.99 2.84 34.32
C SER A 911 8.73 3.34 32.91
N ILE A 912 7.53 3.88 32.66
CA ILE A 912 7.22 4.62 31.42
C ILE A 912 7.10 6.11 31.74
N ARG A 913 7.79 6.95 30.97
CA ARG A 913 7.79 8.42 31.05
C ARG A 913 7.66 9.01 29.65
N GLY A 914 6.45 9.40 29.26
CA GLY A 914 6.13 9.73 27.88
C GLY A 914 6.43 8.55 26.94
N ALA A 915 7.39 8.74 26.03
CA ALA A 915 7.84 7.68 25.11
C ALA A 915 8.99 6.80 25.65
N ALA A 916 9.58 7.11 26.81
CA ALA A 916 10.72 6.34 27.34
C ALA A 916 10.24 5.20 28.25
N LEU A 917 10.62 3.95 27.94
CA LEU A 917 10.43 2.77 28.80
C LEU A 917 11.78 2.28 29.32
N GLN A 918 11.95 2.21 30.65
CA GLN A 918 13.13 1.61 31.29
C GLN A 918 12.70 0.43 32.18
N PHE A 919 13.34 -0.73 31.99
CA PHE A 919 13.19 -1.89 32.87
C PHE A 919 14.16 -1.83 34.05
N LYS A 920 13.75 -2.43 35.18
CA LYS A 920 14.49 -2.49 36.43
C LYS A 920 14.31 -3.83 37.14
N TYR A 921 15.27 -4.21 37.99
CA TYR A 921 15.18 -5.39 38.82
C TYR A 921 15.83 -5.21 40.19
N ALA A 922 15.47 -6.06 41.15
CA ALA A 922 16.20 -6.23 42.41
C ALA A 922 16.16 -7.71 42.81
N LEU A 923 17.27 -8.23 43.36
CA LEU A 923 17.30 -9.55 43.99
C LEU A 923 16.67 -9.47 45.39
N GLU A 924 16.31 -10.62 45.97
CA GLU A 924 15.73 -10.71 47.34
C GLU A 924 16.64 -10.09 48.44
N SER A 925 17.94 -9.93 48.18
CA SER A 925 18.90 -9.24 49.06
C SER A 925 19.07 -7.74 48.79
N ASP A 926 18.50 -7.20 47.70
CA ASP A 926 18.67 -5.82 47.26
C ASP A 926 17.49 -4.93 47.69
N THR A 927 17.77 -3.87 48.44
CA THR A 927 16.76 -2.87 48.82
C THR A 927 16.31 -2.00 47.64
N GLU A 928 17.24 -1.69 46.72
CA GLU A 928 17.03 -0.75 45.61
C GLU A 928 16.89 -1.47 44.26
N LEU A 929 16.06 -0.90 43.38
CA LEU A 929 15.91 -1.32 42.00
C LEU A 929 17.08 -0.81 41.14
N LYS A 930 17.66 -1.69 40.34
CA LYS A 930 18.75 -1.42 39.39
C LYS A 930 18.19 -1.42 37.96
N ASP A 931 18.56 -0.43 37.15
CA ASP A 931 18.19 -0.40 35.72
C ASP A 931 18.82 -1.59 34.98
N ILE A 932 18.07 -2.18 34.04
CA ILE A 932 18.52 -3.28 33.18
C ILE A 932 18.16 -3.03 31.71
N GLY A 933 19.14 -3.24 30.83
CA GLY A 933 19.00 -3.00 29.39
C GLY A 933 18.86 -1.53 28.99
N PRO A 934 18.63 -1.24 27.70
CA PRO A 934 18.46 0.11 27.19
C PRO A 934 17.08 0.70 27.52
N VAL A 935 16.98 2.03 27.39
CA VAL A 935 15.67 2.70 27.27
C VAL A 935 15.05 2.37 25.91
N TYR A 936 13.80 1.92 25.91
CA TYR A 936 13.02 1.60 24.71
C TYR A 936 12.00 2.71 24.38
N ASP A 937 11.54 2.73 23.13
CA ASP A 937 10.41 3.57 22.69
C ASP A 937 9.07 2.91 23.08
N ALA A 938 8.49 3.33 24.19
CA ALA A 938 7.17 2.91 24.65
C ALA A 938 6.06 3.15 23.63
N SER A 939 6.20 4.16 22.76
CA SER A 939 5.10 4.63 21.93
C SER A 939 4.70 3.65 20.81
N ILE A 940 5.51 2.64 20.53
CA ILE A 940 5.15 1.54 19.63
C ILE A 940 4.03 0.63 20.17
N LEU A 941 3.71 0.72 21.46
CA LEU A 941 2.58 0.01 22.06
C LEU A 941 1.30 0.81 21.81
N SER A 942 0.93 0.99 20.55
CA SER A 942 -0.18 1.85 20.11
C SER A 942 -0.91 1.28 18.90
N ASP A 943 -2.17 1.71 18.71
CA ASP A 943 -2.98 1.35 17.53
C ASP A 943 -2.26 1.61 16.22
N GLU A 944 -1.52 2.71 16.12
CA GLU A 944 -0.79 3.11 14.92
C GLU A 944 0.49 2.29 14.65
N CYS A 945 0.82 1.32 15.52
CA CYS A 945 1.96 0.42 15.38
C CYS A 945 1.61 -1.07 15.49
N GLY A 946 0.38 -1.41 15.90
CA GLY A 946 -0.10 -2.73 16.37
C GLY A 946 -0.06 -3.93 15.41
N GLY A 947 0.70 -3.86 14.32
CA GLY A 947 1.15 -5.04 13.60
C GLY A 947 0.23 -5.53 12.48
N HIS A 948 -0.66 -4.68 11.97
CA HIS A 948 -1.41 -4.94 10.74
C HIS A 948 -1.23 -3.76 9.76
N GLN A 949 -1.61 -3.93 8.50
CA GLN A 949 -1.85 -2.76 7.62
C GLN A 949 -2.93 -1.86 8.26
N ALA A 950 -2.96 -0.58 7.86
CA ALA A 950 -3.93 0.37 8.41
C ALA A 950 -5.35 -0.22 8.41
N HIS A 951 -6.11 0.02 9.49
CA HIS A 951 -7.41 -0.61 9.79
C HIS A 951 -7.36 -2.05 10.37
N GLY A 952 -6.32 -2.42 11.14
CA GLY A 952 -6.24 -3.72 11.83
C GLY A 952 -5.69 -3.70 13.26
N SER A 953 -5.86 -2.61 14.02
CA SER A 953 -5.31 -2.47 15.38
C SER A 953 -6.18 -1.54 16.22
N PHE A 954 -6.69 -2.06 17.35
CA PHE A 954 -7.95 -1.60 17.94
C PHE A 954 -8.02 -1.62 19.49
N THR A 955 -6.93 -1.98 20.18
CA THR A 955 -6.91 -2.26 21.63
C THR A 955 -6.35 -1.12 22.48
N GLY A 956 -5.03 -0.91 22.46
CA GLY A 956 -4.28 -0.10 23.43
C GLY A 956 -3.24 -0.94 24.20
N ALA A 957 -2.30 -0.28 24.86
CA ALA A 957 -1.24 -0.95 25.62
C ALA A 957 -1.76 -1.63 26.90
N PHE A 958 -1.13 -2.75 27.24
CA PHE A 958 -1.30 -3.51 28.47
C PHE A 958 0.04 -3.67 29.20
N VAL A 959 -0.02 -3.90 30.51
CA VAL A 959 1.13 -4.23 31.35
C VAL A 959 0.75 -5.35 32.31
N GLY A 960 1.62 -6.33 32.49
CA GLY A 960 1.26 -7.55 33.22
C GLY A 960 2.39 -8.56 33.35
N VAL A 961 2.01 -9.75 33.79
CA VAL A 961 2.91 -10.88 34.03
C VAL A 961 2.67 -11.98 32.99
N ALA A 962 3.74 -12.68 32.62
CA ALA A 962 3.70 -13.76 31.65
C ALA A 962 4.61 -14.93 32.04
N ALA A 963 4.29 -16.12 31.54
CA ALA A 963 5.10 -17.33 31.64
C ALA A 963 5.03 -18.14 30.33
N SER A 964 6.18 -18.68 29.89
CA SER A 964 6.33 -19.45 28.66
C SER A 964 7.26 -20.64 28.89
N ASP A 965 6.91 -21.77 28.31
CA ASP A 965 7.66 -23.04 28.36
C ASP A 965 7.61 -23.70 26.98
N MET A 966 8.65 -23.49 26.16
CA MET A 966 8.70 -24.05 24.80
C MET A 966 9.10 -25.54 24.79
N ASN A 967 9.32 -26.15 25.96
CA ASN A 967 9.49 -27.59 26.12
C ASN A 967 8.16 -28.30 26.36
N GLY A 968 7.08 -27.56 26.68
CA GLY A 968 5.76 -28.14 26.97
C GLY A 968 5.72 -28.96 28.26
N THR A 969 6.57 -28.63 29.23
CA THR A 969 6.63 -29.28 30.55
C THR A 969 5.74 -28.62 31.61
N GLU A 970 4.88 -27.69 31.17
CA GLU A 970 3.93 -26.92 31.97
C GLU A 970 4.58 -26.07 33.09
N LYS A 971 5.84 -25.68 32.91
CA LYS A 971 6.66 -25.18 34.03
C LYS A 971 6.08 -23.91 34.66
N MET A 972 5.76 -23.99 35.95
CA MET A 972 5.01 -22.98 36.65
C MET A 972 5.89 -21.83 37.18
N ALA A 973 5.35 -20.61 37.13
CA ALA A 973 5.91 -19.41 37.75
C ALA A 973 4.90 -18.82 38.74
N THR A 974 5.37 -18.33 39.90
CA THR A 974 4.50 -17.71 40.90
C THR A 974 4.81 -16.23 41.07
N PHE A 975 3.79 -15.39 41.12
CA PHE A 975 3.90 -13.95 41.30
C PHE A 975 3.21 -13.53 42.61
N ASP A 976 3.96 -12.90 43.52
CA ASP A 976 3.46 -12.55 44.86
C ASP A 976 2.37 -11.45 44.78
N TYR A 977 2.60 -10.43 43.96
CA TYR A 977 1.74 -9.27 43.79
C TYR A 977 1.97 -8.60 42.44
N PHE A 978 1.09 -7.65 42.10
CA PHE A 978 1.33 -6.66 41.04
C PHE A 978 1.00 -5.26 41.54
N THR A 979 1.87 -4.29 41.27
CA THR A 979 1.68 -2.87 41.59
C THR A 979 1.64 -2.05 40.31
N TYR A 980 0.71 -1.10 40.21
CA TYR A 980 0.66 -0.07 39.17
C TYR A 980 0.53 1.30 39.83
N THR A 981 1.50 2.17 39.60
CA THR A 981 1.54 3.53 40.17
C THR A 981 1.45 4.55 39.03
N PRO A 982 0.36 5.30 38.90
CA PRO A 982 0.26 6.35 37.88
C PRO A 982 1.19 7.52 38.23
N VAL A 983 1.73 8.19 37.21
CA VAL A 983 2.72 9.27 37.37
C VAL A 983 2.39 10.42 36.44
N HIS A 984 2.39 11.65 36.95
CA HIS A 984 2.42 12.84 36.11
C HIS A 984 3.85 13.07 35.57
N HIS A 985 4.02 13.04 34.24
CA HIS A 985 5.26 13.49 33.60
C HIS A 985 5.00 14.71 32.71
N SER A 986 5.99 15.59 32.55
CA SER A 986 5.84 16.86 31.83
C SER A 986 5.66 16.73 30.31
N SER A 987 5.74 15.50 29.76
CA SER A 987 5.38 15.17 28.38
C SER A 987 3.89 14.87 28.18
N ASP A 988 3.14 14.66 29.26
CA ASP A 988 1.85 13.99 29.22
C ASP A 988 0.72 14.97 28.95
N ARG A 989 -0.08 14.70 27.91
CA ARG A 989 -1.14 15.59 27.44
C ARG A 989 -2.48 15.22 28.06
N TYR A 990 -2.60 15.44 29.37
CA TYR A 990 -3.90 15.42 30.05
C TYR A 990 -4.66 16.73 29.76
N ASP A 991 -3.94 17.85 29.86
CA ASP A 991 -4.39 19.19 29.48
C ASP A 991 -3.63 19.64 28.21
N VAL A 992 -4.23 20.51 27.38
CA VAL A 992 -3.69 20.96 26.07
C VAL A 992 -3.78 22.47 25.91
#